data_AF-H0R4A2-F1
#
_entry.id   AF-H0R4A2-F1
#
_cell.length_a   1.000
_cell.length_b   1.000
_cell.length_c   1.000
_cell.angle_alpha   90.00
_cell.angle_beta   90.00
_cell.angle_gamma   90.00
#
_symmetry.space_group_name_H-M   'P 1'
#
loop_
_entity.id
_entity.type
_entity.pdbx_description
1 polymer ?
#
loop_
_entity_poly.entity_id
_entity_poly.type
_entity_poly.pdbx_seq_one_letter_code
_entity_poly.pdbx_strand_id
1 'polypeptide(L)'
;MAAPRTIALDKSTAARYAQLTYTSFDNGTGRGGWQVKQQIGDLDAAEAQLLTSRIVTRFDLVPVMPDFPTPEQTAARPARLSYAAVPALGHTGIAAAAYWHTVDAGRDASGRPGNVFAHVLLDRDPSAASPVRPIELWRSVGWLRPYGVPEVAAAELTSEYPPVANPAMSAASIVDFLLAHHVDRQSVFRVMLDAVAGALAGGPALVLLTDDHDEAASWIAALSHFMSPCAARRLAFSTHDGPEAAVEAVELGFHVVVVPRARIEAKWEVPGAVIVDVAEQPNLGDFTRGLAHRVARASIAVTPWSALAEGVLSDDEVAGVVLARQDEIAAELGDTGAIPAWSLALAAIGAPDLAEFATEAQRIIADGGTDQTASVPWASELVAQAQERFPLTAAEALDRLRTAVSGAEPDTGAAARRLLRAILDDSSWLAEQTVHDVPIVGTLIFDADIVKAFDRRCAALRDRASADGVVVEALRLAELVERLTAPDDAALPTVRAELLSVINLTGVGFLWDATGWVSSAEAAALSVDVRARFVRPFVAQEPATSIATLAALPARWLFAVPTEAGPRFELPANPTEYDHYLFPLVVRTVLAYPRWTIPADVRRFYVLDAVRLAVDCARFDDASCRELVAALVDSEVPDANELIALSNAHPSRVPPAVLATMVFHGAGDDGLFRTVVDASDADATLIAAASLRGWYRSGRVPPAADWVHDVEVLGAGDNHAWVASAAADLVAMLAAGSVVATQGGSTVCAPASTFLRALSGRIPALTTQVAELTRASADAGQLDMNWVAAQSFLRSMRLPHTVTVFDNPVFTGRRWEDAVLREAIDAGTYRGPRTAAELRDTVWPTISTTSADAAERFFAGYREAARTWLAALGLSGEHPGRRRNRDDYQ
;
A
#
# COMPACT_ATOMS: atom_id res chain seq x y z
N MET A 1 54.22 2.86 -5.69
CA MET A 1 53.86 1.45 -5.43
C MET A 1 52.68 1.43 -4.48
N ALA A 2 51.48 1.39 -5.04
CA ALA A 2 50.24 1.05 -4.34
C ALA A 2 49.53 0.04 -5.25
N ALA A 3 49.18 -1.12 -4.69
CA ALA A 3 48.68 -2.26 -5.44
C ALA A 3 47.32 -1.95 -6.09
N PRO A 4 47.06 -2.40 -7.32
CA PRO A 4 45.72 -2.33 -7.89
C PRO A 4 44.80 -3.27 -7.12
N ARG A 5 43.65 -2.75 -6.68
CA ARG A 5 42.53 -3.54 -6.16
C ARG A 5 42.08 -4.50 -7.27
N THR A 6 42.39 -5.78 -7.11
CA THR A 6 41.80 -6.85 -7.91
C THR A 6 40.30 -6.87 -7.63
N ILE A 7 39.52 -6.31 -8.55
CA ILE A 7 38.08 -6.55 -8.61
C ILE A 7 37.92 -8.04 -8.90
N ALA A 8 37.25 -8.76 -8.00
CA ALA A 8 36.89 -10.14 -8.20
C ALA A 8 35.99 -10.24 -9.45
N LEU A 9 36.57 -10.67 -10.56
CA LEU A 9 35.85 -11.21 -11.70
C LEU A 9 35.50 -12.64 -11.36
N ASP A 10 34.32 -12.83 -10.75
CA ASP A 10 33.62 -14.12 -10.81
C ASP A 10 32.30 -13.90 -11.55
N LYS A 11 32.42 -13.69 -12.87
CA LYS A 11 31.30 -13.89 -13.80
C LYS A 11 31.43 -15.34 -14.28
N SER A 12 30.64 -16.23 -13.68
CA SER A 12 30.26 -17.51 -14.26
C SER A 12 29.78 -17.26 -15.70
N THR A 13 30.60 -17.60 -16.69
CA THR A 13 30.39 -17.29 -18.11
C THR A 13 29.70 -18.47 -18.79
N ALA A 14 28.39 -18.60 -18.57
CA ALA A 14 27.58 -19.45 -19.45
C ALA A 14 27.67 -18.90 -20.89
N ALA A 15 27.76 -19.78 -21.89
CA ALA A 15 27.77 -19.39 -23.30
C ALA A 15 26.50 -18.59 -23.65
N ARG A 16 26.58 -17.61 -24.57
CA ARG A 16 25.41 -16.81 -24.99
C ARG A 16 24.28 -17.69 -25.51
N TYR A 17 24.64 -18.73 -26.26
CA TYR A 17 23.69 -19.63 -26.89
C TYR A 17 23.71 -20.99 -26.22
N ALA A 18 22.55 -21.63 -26.20
CA ALA A 18 22.42 -23.02 -25.79
C ALA A 18 21.32 -23.72 -26.56
N GLN A 19 21.41 -25.03 -26.72
CA GLN A 19 20.47 -25.79 -27.54
C GLN A 19 20.06 -27.07 -26.86
N LEU A 20 18.82 -27.50 -27.11
CA LEU A 20 18.32 -28.81 -26.73
C LEU A 20 17.48 -29.43 -27.85
N THR A 21 17.41 -30.76 -27.84
CA THR A 21 16.47 -31.53 -28.66
C THR A 21 15.50 -32.28 -27.77
N TYR A 22 14.23 -32.33 -28.16
CA TYR A 22 13.16 -32.96 -27.41
C TYR A 22 12.25 -33.76 -28.35
N THR A 23 12.01 -35.03 -28.03
CA THR A 23 11.22 -35.95 -28.86
C THR A 23 10.81 -37.16 -28.02
N SER A 24 9.83 -37.93 -28.47
CA SER A 24 9.64 -39.29 -27.97
C SER A 24 10.70 -40.20 -28.59
N PHE A 25 11.56 -40.82 -27.77
CA PHE A 25 12.55 -41.80 -28.23
C PHE A 25 12.91 -42.82 -27.14
N ASP A 26 13.53 -43.94 -27.55
CA ASP A 26 14.06 -44.96 -26.63
C ASP A 26 15.53 -44.66 -26.32
N ASN A 27 15.84 -44.42 -25.04
CA ASN A 27 17.19 -44.15 -24.55
C ASN A 27 17.87 -45.40 -23.97
N GLY A 28 17.26 -46.59 -24.11
CA GLY A 28 17.78 -47.87 -23.62
C GLY A 28 17.53 -48.15 -22.13
N THR A 29 16.83 -47.28 -21.40
CA THR A 29 16.65 -47.40 -19.93
C THR A 29 15.21 -47.68 -19.47
N GLY A 30 14.22 -47.79 -20.38
CA GLY A 30 12.82 -48.06 -20.03
C GLY A 30 11.81 -47.98 -21.19
N ARG A 31 10.51 -47.94 -20.89
CA ARG A 31 9.44 -47.68 -21.90
C ARG A 31 9.62 -46.24 -22.43
N GLY A 32 9.87 -46.09 -23.73
CA GLY A 32 10.06 -44.80 -24.40
C GLY A 32 8.97 -43.76 -24.11
N GLY A 33 9.33 -42.48 -24.18
CA GLY A 33 8.46 -41.34 -23.88
C GLY A 33 9.12 -40.00 -24.20
N TRP A 34 8.37 -38.92 -24.00
CA TRP A 34 8.83 -37.55 -24.26
C TRP A 34 9.91 -37.11 -23.27
N GLN A 35 11.09 -36.78 -23.78
CA GLN A 35 12.22 -36.36 -22.95
C GLN A 35 13.23 -35.54 -23.77
N VAL A 36 14.10 -34.82 -23.07
CA VAL A 36 15.26 -34.16 -23.70
C VAL A 36 16.21 -35.25 -24.19
N LYS A 37 16.56 -35.23 -25.48
CA LYS A 37 17.48 -36.17 -26.10
C LYS A 37 18.93 -35.74 -25.91
N GLN A 38 19.23 -34.49 -26.19
CA GLN A 38 20.56 -33.92 -26.11
C GLN A 38 20.47 -32.44 -25.74
N GLN A 39 21.50 -31.94 -25.05
CA GLN A 39 21.68 -30.52 -24.73
C GLN A 39 23.16 -30.12 -24.89
N ILE A 40 23.41 -28.87 -25.28
CA ILE A 40 24.73 -28.23 -25.40
C ILE A 40 24.65 -26.75 -24.96
N GLY A 41 25.78 -26.12 -24.61
CA GLY A 41 25.82 -24.71 -24.20
C GLY A 41 25.44 -24.45 -22.73
N ASP A 42 25.67 -25.44 -21.86
CA ASP A 42 25.47 -25.39 -20.41
C ASP A 42 24.08 -24.88 -19.98
N LEU A 43 23.01 -25.52 -20.48
CA LEU A 43 21.65 -25.28 -20.00
C LEU A 43 21.50 -25.72 -18.54
N ASP A 44 20.99 -24.82 -17.70
CA ASP A 44 20.57 -25.19 -16.35
C ASP A 44 19.19 -25.89 -16.35
N ALA A 45 18.81 -26.46 -15.20
CA ALA A 45 17.56 -27.21 -15.08
C ALA A 45 16.31 -26.32 -15.24
N ALA A 46 16.38 -25.05 -14.84
CA ALA A 46 15.27 -24.12 -14.95
C ALA A 46 15.07 -23.66 -16.41
N GLU A 47 16.16 -23.38 -17.11
CA GLU A 47 16.18 -23.08 -18.54
C GLU A 47 15.64 -24.27 -19.34
N ALA A 48 16.15 -25.49 -19.09
CA ALA A 48 15.65 -26.69 -19.78
C ALA A 48 14.16 -26.93 -19.51
N GLN A 49 13.68 -26.73 -18.28
CA GLN A 49 12.26 -26.85 -17.93
C GLN A 49 11.41 -25.79 -18.64
N LEU A 50 11.85 -24.53 -18.67
CA LEU A 50 11.12 -23.46 -19.35
C LEU A 50 11.02 -23.74 -20.85
N LEU A 51 12.15 -24.07 -21.49
CA LEU A 51 12.21 -24.34 -22.92
C LEU A 51 11.33 -25.53 -23.32
N THR A 52 11.31 -26.59 -22.49
CA THR A 52 10.48 -27.78 -22.74
C THR A 52 8.99 -27.55 -22.47
N SER A 53 8.63 -26.68 -21.52
CA SER A 53 7.23 -26.36 -21.20
C SER A 53 6.44 -25.72 -22.35
N ARG A 54 7.15 -25.05 -23.28
CA ARG A 54 6.57 -24.37 -24.45
C ARG A 54 6.64 -25.20 -25.74
N ILE A 55 7.05 -26.47 -25.67
CA ILE A 55 7.14 -27.34 -26.84
C ILE A 55 5.74 -27.85 -27.21
N VAL A 56 5.32 -27.50 -28.42
CA VAL A 56 4.13 -28.08 -29.04
C VAL A 56 4.42 -29.54 -29.42
N THR A 57 3.81 -30.49 -28.71
CA THR A 57 3.99 -31.94 -28.91
C THR A 57 2.99 -32.55 -29.91
N ARG A 58 2.19 -31.71 -30.58
CA ARG A 58 1.26 -32.10 -31.66
C ARG A 58 1.44 -31.20 -32.85
N PHE A 59 1.82 -31.77 -33.99
CA PHE A 59 2.03 -31.02 -35.22
C PHE A 59 1.13 -31.59 -36.33
N ASP A 60 -0.13 -31.16 -36.30
CA ASP A 60 -1.21 -31.70 -37.13
C ASP A 60 -1.18 -31.11 -38.55
N LEU A 61 -0.24 -31.59 -39.36
CA LEU A 61 -0.08 -31.18 -40.75
C LEU A 61 -1.12 -31.86 -41.68
N VAL A 62 -1.73 -31.06 -42.56
CA VAL A 62 -2.63 -31.51 -43.63
C VAL A 62 -1.95 -31.32 -44.99
N PRO A 63 -1.92 -32.32 -45.89
CA PRO A 63 -2.45 -33.68 -45.73
C PRO A 63 -1.59 -34.54 -44.78
N VAL A 64 -2.18 -35.60 -44.21
CA VAL A 64 -1.46 -36.57 -43.37
C VAL A 64 -0.40 -37.28 -44.22
N MET A 65 0.78 -37.51 -43.65
CA MET A 65 1.85 -38.24 -44.32
C MET A 65 1.40 -39.67 -44.64
N PRO A 66 1.70 -40.21 -45.84
CA PRO A 66 1.47 -41.63 -46.15
C PRO A 66 2.24 -42.55 -45.18
N ASP A 67 1.76 -43.80 -45.01
CA ASP A 67 2.44 -44.78 -44.13
C ASP A 67 3.89 -45.09 -44.57
N PHE A 68 4.19 -44.95 -45.86
CA PHE A 68 5.52 -45.12 -46.45
C PHE A 68 5.87 -43.90 -47.31
N PRO A 69 6.33 -42.79 -46.71
CA PRO A 69 6.66 -41.59 -47.45
C PRO A 69 7.97 -41.76 -48.24
N THR A 70 8.05 -41.13 -49.40
CA THR A 70 9.30 -41.03 -50.15
C THR A 70 10.24 -40.00 -49.51
N PRO A 71 11.57 -40.07 -49.77
CA PRO A 71 12.51 -39.06 -49.30
C PRO A 71 12.12 -37.63 -49.69
N GLU A 72 11.56 -37.44 -50.89
CA GLU A 72 11.08 -36.14 -51.35
C GLU A 72 9.87 -35.64 -50.55
N GLN A 73 8.94 -36.55 -50.21
CA GLN A 73 7.77 -36.21 -49.38
C GLN A 73 8.18 -35.83 -47.95
N THR A 74 9.17 -36.53 -47.39
CA THR A 74 9.74 -36.21 -46.08
C THR A 74 10.49 -34.88 -46.11
N ALA A 75 11.32 -34.62 -47.13
CA ALA A 75 12.07 -33.38 -47.27
C ALA A 75 11.16 -32.15 -47.46
N ALA A 76 10.07 -32.31 -48.21
CA ALA A 76 9.07 -31.28 -48.45
C ALA A 76 8.09 -31.06 -47.28
N ARG A 77 8.15 -31.88 -46.23
CA ARG A 77 7.24 -31.77 -45.08
C ARG A 77 7.40 -30.42 -44.38
N PRO A 78 6.33 -29.66 -44.13
CA PRO A 78 6.45 -28.37 -43.46
C PRO A 78 7.16 -28.44 -42.11
N ALA A 79 7.81 -27.33 -41.75
CA ALA A 79 8.44 -27.14 -40.45
C ALA A 79 7.85 -25.90 -39.80
N ARG A 80 7.58 -26.00 -38.50
CA ARG A 80 7.16 -24.87 -37.67
C ARG A 80 8.40 -24.22 -37.08
N LEU A 81 8.51 -22.90 -37.25
CA LEU A 81 9.43 -22.09 -36.46
C LEU A 81 8.62 -21.16 -35.58
N SER A 82 8.97 -21.10 -34.32
CA SER A 82 8.43 -20.17 -33.35
C SER A 82 9.57 -19.44 -32.68
N TYR A 83 9.42 -18.14 -32.47
CA TYR A 83 10.40 -17.29 -31.81
C TYR A 83 9.68 -16.39 -30.80
N ALA A 84 10.18 -16.31 -29.58
CA ALA A 84 9.62 -15.41 -28.57
C ALA A 84 10.65 -15.06 -27.49
N ALA A 85 10.42 -13.93 -26.82
CA ALA A 85 11.08 -13.61 -25.58
C ALA A 85 10.70 -14.63 -24.49
N VAL A 86 11.66 -14.90 -23.61
CA VAL A 86 11.48 -15.76 -22.44
C VAL A 86 11.87 -14.97 -21.18
N PRO A 87 11.21 -15.21 -20.03
CA PRO A 87 11.57 -14.56 -18.77
C PRO A 87 13.06 -14.70 -18.48
N ALA A 88 13.66 -13.67 -17.88
CA ALA A 88 15.04 -13.75 -17.43
C ALA A 88 15.17 -14.93 -16.43
N LEU A 89 15.97 -15.93 -16.80
CA LEU A 89 16.31 -17.07 -15.94
C LEU A 89 17.77 -16.99 -15.54
N GLY A 90 18.07 -17.35 -14.29
CA GLY A 90 19.44 -17.39 -13.77
C GLY A 90 20.02 -16.04 -13.32
N HIS A 91 21.35 -16.01 -13.14
CA HIS A 91 22.12 -14.99 -12.41
C HIS A 91 22.33 -13.66 -13.16
N THR A 92 21.84 -13.52 -14.39
CA THR A 92 22.14 -12.38 -15.27
C THR A 92 21.08 -11.28 -15.23
N GLY A 93 19.82 -11.59 -14.89
CA GLY A 93 18.74 -10.61 -14.83
C GLY A 93 18.38 -9.94 -16.17
N ILE A 94 18.88 -10.46 -17.30
CA ILE A 94 18.65 -9.93 -18.66
C ILE A 94 17.58 -10.78 -19.35
N ALA A 95 16.69 -10.13 -20.12
CA ALA A 95 15.68 -10.81 -20.93
C ALA A 95 16.35 -11.69 -22.02
N ALA A 96 15.94 -12.95 -22.12
CA ALA A 96 16.42 -13.90 -23.12
C ALA A 96 15.37 -14.15 -24.21
N ALA A 97 15.74 -14.79 -25.30
CA ALA A 97 14.82 -15.21 -26.35
C ALA A 97 15.08 -16.65 -26.77
N ALA A 98 14.06 -17.35 -27.26
CA ALA A 98 14.19 -18.73 -27.70
C ALA A 98 13.49 -18.99 -29.03
N TYR A 99 14.03 -19.97 -29.75
CA TYR A 99 13.52 -20.50 -30.99
C TYR A 99 13.05 -21.94 -30.75
N TRP A 100 11.85 -22.27 -31.21
CA TRP A 100 11.32 -23.63 -31.24
C TRP A 100 11.12 -24.04 -32.69
N HIS A 101 12.03 -24.85 -33.21
CA HIS A 101 11.91 -25.45 -34.52
C HIS A 101 11.33 -26.87 -34.38
N THR A 102 10.16 -27.10 -34.95
CA THR A 102 9.36 -28.31 -34.72
C THR A 102 8.98 -28.97 -36.04
N VAL A 103 9.21 -30.28 -36.14
CA VAL A 103 8.87 -31.08 -37.33
C VAL A 103 8.16 -32.38 -36.97
N ASP A 104 7.39 -32.88 -37.93
CA ASP A 104 6.83 -34.23 -37.91
C ASP A 104 7.97 -35.25 -38.00
N ALA A 105 8.07 -36.12 -36.99
CA ALA A 105 9.10 -37.14 -36.88
C ALA A 105 8.55 -38.56 -37.14
N GLY A 106 7.29 -38.67 -37.60
CA GLY A 106 6.66 -39.93 -37.93
C GLY A 106 6.23 -40.76 -36.71
N ARG A 107 6.54 -42.05 -36.72
CA ARG A 107 6.22 -42.97 -35.61
C ARG A 107 7.33 -42.94 -34.56
N ASP A 108 6.94 -42.97 -33.29
CA ASP A 108 7.91 -43.12 -32.19
C ASP A 108 8.50 -44.55 -32.13
N ALA A 109 9.48 -44.75 -31.26
CA ALA A 109 10.14 -46.05 -31.07
C ALA A 109 9.18 -47.19 -30.65
N SER A 110 7.99 -46.86 -30.14
CA SER A 110 6.93 -47.82 -29.80
C SER A 110 5.92 -48.06 -30.94
N GLY A 111 6.09 -47.40 -32.08
CA GLY A 111 5.24 -47.50 -33.26
C GLY A 111 4.00 -46.59 -33.24
N ARG A 112 3.85 -45.73 -32.23
CA ARG A 112 2.73 -44.78 -32.12
C ARG A 112 2.94 -43.64 -33.12
N PRO A 113 1.91 -43.29 -33.91
CA PRO A 113 1.99 -42.16 -34.83
C PRO A 113 1.99 -40.82 -34.08
N GLY A 114 2.39 -39.74 -34.76
CA GLY A 114 2.34 -38.38 -34.23
C GLY A 114 3.53 -38.00 -33.34
N ASN A 115 4.70 -38.61 -33.57
CA ASN A 115 5.93 -38.17 -32.94
C ASN A 115 6.38 -36.82 -33.56
N VAL A 116 6.89 -35.95 -32.70
CA VAL A 116 7.36 -34.62 -33.08
C VAL A 116 8.80 -34.48 -32.61
N PHE A 117 9.66 -33.92 -33.46
CA PHE A 117 11.02 -33.59 -33.10
C PHE A 117 11.15 -32.07 -32.95
N ALA A 118 11.49 -31.61 -31.75
CA ALA A 118 11.76 -30.22 -31.45
C ALA A 118 13.26 -29.99 -31.31
N HIS A 119 13.79 -29.03 -32.07
CA HIS A 119 15.11 -28.46 -31.90
C HIS A 119 14.93 -27.04 -31.36
N VAL A 120 15.41 -26.80 -30.15
CA VAL A 120 15.23 -25.54 -29.43
C VAL A 120 16.57 -24.84 -29.24
N LEU A 121 16.61 -23.54 -29.53
CA LEU A 121 17.77 -22.67 -29.36
C LEU A 121 17.42 -21.54 -28.39
N LEU A 122 18.25 -21.32 -27.38
CA LEU A 122 18.19 -20.19 -26.44
C LEU A 122 19.26 -19.16 -26.82
N ASP A 123 18.88 -17.89 -26.90
CA ASP A 123 19.77 -16.73 -26.92
C ASP A 123 19.60 -15.97 -25.60
N ARG A 124 20.64 -15.99 -24.76
CA ARG A 124 20.66 -15.31 -23.46
C ARG A 124 20.91 -13.81 -23.57
N ASP A 125 21.28 -13.32 -24.75
CA ASP A 125 21.50 -11.90 -25.03
C ASP A 125 20.92 -11.50 -26.40
N PRO A 126 19.58 -11.51 -26.56
CA PRO A 126 18.92 -11.09 -27.80
C PRO A 126 19.09 -9.58 -28.09
N SER A 127 19.57 -8.81 -27.11
CA SER A 127 19.81 -7.37 -27.24
C SER A 127 21.09 -7.06 -28.03
N ALA A 128 22.07 -7.96 -27.99
CA ALA A 128 23.32 -7.79 -28.73
C ALA A 128 23.07 -7.70 -30.25
N ALA A 129 23.74 -6.74 -30.88
CA ALA A 129 23.61 -6.44 -32.29
C ALA A 129 23.82 -7.70 -33.16
N SER A 130 22.87 -7.95 -34.05
CA SER A 130 22.91 -9.03 -35.04
C SER A 130 22.22 -8.53 -36.31
N PRO A 131 22.83 -8.72 -37.50
CA PRO A 131 22.17 -8.42 -38.77
C PRO A 131 21.11 -9.45 -39.13
N VAL A 132 21.13 -10.64 -38.49
CA VAL A 132 20.20 -11.73 -38.79
C VAL A 132 18.89 -11.51 -38.04
N ARG A 133 17.78 -11.50 -38.78
CA ARG A 133 16.42 -11.42 -38.23
C ARG A 133 15.95 -12.82 -37.83
N PRO A 134 15.17 -12.99 -36.75
CA PRO A 134 14.80 -14.32 -36.26
C PRO A 134 14.12 -15.22 -37.30
N ILE A 135 13.24 -14.66 -38.14
CA ILE A 135 12.55 -15.39 -39.21
C ILE A 135 13.47 -15.86 -40.34
N GLU A 136 14.64 -15.23 -40.53
CA GLU A 136 15.61 -15.68 -41.52
C GLU A 136 16.20 -17.05 -41.17
N LEU A 137 16.04 -17.51 -39.93
CA LEU A 137 16.43 -18.87 -39.57
C LEU A 137 15.40 -19.91 -40.06
N TRP A 138 14.23 -19.52 -40.56
CA TRP A 138 13.24 -20.47 -41.06
C TRP A 138 13.79 -21.30 -42.24
N ARG A 139 13.67 -22.62 -42.13
CA ARG A 139 14.30 -23.61 -43.04
C ARG A 139 15.82 -23.48 -43.19
N SER A 140 16.51 -22.87 -42.23
CA SER A 140 17.98 -22.92 -42.19
C SER A 140 18.48 -24.37 -42.21
N VAL A 141 19.58 -24.60 -42.92
CA VAL A 141 20.24 -25.92 -43.03
C VAL A 141 20.77 -26.45 -41.70
N GLY A 142 20.93 -25.59 -40.68
CA GLY A 142 21.36 -26.02 -39.34
C GLY A 142 20.24 -26.63 -38.50
N TRP A 143 18.97 -26.54 -38.91
CA TRP A 143 17.88 -27.16 -38.18
C TRP A 143 17.78 -28.67 -38.48
N LEU A 144 17.77 -29.47 -37.42
CA LEU A 144 17.51 -30.91 -37.47
C LEU A 144 16.06 -31.19 -37.92
N ARG A 145 15.92 -32.06 -38.93
CA ARG A 145 14.63 -32.50 -39.49
C ARG A 145 14.54 -34.04 -39.64
N PRO A 146 14.79 -34.82 -38.58
CA PRO A 146 14.80 -36.28 -38.69
C PRO A 146 13.39 -36.84 -38.88
N TYR A 147 13.24 -37.88 -39.69
CA TYR A 147 11.97 -38.59 -39.86
C TYR A 147 12.11 -40.10 -39.65
N GLY A 148 11.30 -40.63 -38.74
CA GLY A 148 11.31 -42.04 -38.37
C GLY A 148 12.40 -42.41 -37.37
N VAL A 149 12.24 -43.60 -36.77
CA VAL A 149 13.03 -44.07 -35.63
C VAL A 149 14.56 -44.01 -35.86
N PRO A 150 15.11 -44.46 -37.01
CA PRO A 150 16.57 -44.45 -37.21
C PRO A 150 17.16 -43.04 -37.28
N GLU A 151 16.51 -42.12 -37.99
CA GLU A 151 16.99 -40.75 -38.15
C GLU A 151 16.85 -39.96 -36.84
N VAL A 152 15.76 -40.18 -36.10
CA VAL A 152 15.55 -39.56 -34.77
C VAL A 152 16.65 -40.02 -33.80
N ALA A 153 17.01 -41.31 -33.82
CA ALA A 153 18.11 -41.84 -33.02
C ALA A 153 19.47 -41.23 -33.40
N ALA A 154 19.73 -41.03 -34.70
CA ALA A 154 20.99 -40.49 -35.22
C ALA A 154 21.12 -38.96 -35.15
N ALA A 155 20.04 -38.21 -34.91
CA ALA A 155 20.07 -36.75 -34.91
C ALA A 155 20.91 -36.16 -33.75
N GLU A 156 22.01 -35.46 -34.05
CA GLU A 156 22.91 -34.89 -33.03
C GLU A 156 23.05 -33.37 -33.19
N LEU A 157 23.14 -32.67 -32.06
CA LEU A 157 23.51 -31.26 -32.01
C LEU A 157 25.03 -31.13 -32.17
N THR A 158 25.48 -30.38 -33.19
CA THR A 158 26.90 -30.27 -33.57
C THR A 158 27.54 -28.91 -33.29
N SER A 159 26.76 -27.89 -32.92
CA SER A 159 27.23 -26.52 -32.70
C SER A 159 26.29 -25.80 -31.74
N GLU A 160 26.84 -25.02 -30.80
CA GLU A 160 26.04 -24.17 -29.90
C GLU A 160 25.55 -22.88 -30.58
N TYR A 161 26.18 -22.48 -31.69
CA TYR A 161 25.83 -21.26 -32.43
C TYR A 161 24.51 -21.41 -33.22
N PRO A 162 23.79 -20.30 -33.43
CA PRO A 162 22.57 -20.30 -34.24
C PRO A 162 22.83 -20.81 -35.66
N PRO A 163 21.82 -21.43 -36.31
CA PRO A 163 21.86 -21.75 -37.74
C PRO A 163 22.10 -20.52 -38.63
N VAL A 164 22.55 -20.75 -39.86
CA VAL A 164 22.82 -19.66 -40.83
C VAL A 164 21.51 -19.15 -41.43
N ALA A 165 21.41 -17.84 -41.69
CA ALA A 165 20.25 -17.25 -42.37
C ALA A 165 19.93 -17.96 -43.71
N ASN A 166 18.64 -18.17 -43.98
CA ASN A 166 18.11 -18.72 -45.22
C ASN A 166 17.99 -17.60 -46.27
N PRO A 167 18.70 -17.67 -47.41
CA PRO A 167 18.66 -16.64 -48.45
C PRO A 167 17.26 -16.40 -49.03
N ALA A 168 16.36 -17.39 -48.98
CA ALA A 168 14.98 -17.25 -49.45
C ALA A 168 14.14 -16.28 -48.58
N MET A 169 14.61 -15.97 -47.37
CA MET A 169 13.99 -15.01 -46.45
C MET A 169 14.71 -13.64 -46.48
N SER A 170 15.57 -13.39 -47.46
CA SER A 170 16.28 -12.11 -47.63
C SER A 170 15.34 -10.98 -48.07
N ALA A 171 15.73 -9.73 -47.81
CA ALA A 171 14.97 -8.54 -48.23
C ALA A 171 14.59 -8.57 -49.72
N ALA A 172 15.54 -8.95 -50.60
CA ALA A 172 15.28 -9.07 -52.04
C ALA A 172 14.19 -10.10 -52.36
N SER A 173 14.24 -11.29 -51.75
CA SER A 173 13.22 -12.33 -51.97
C SER A 173 11.84 -11.90 -51.48
N ILE A 174 11.80 -11.09 -50.42
CA ILE A 174 10.57 -10.57 -49.83
C ILE A 174 9.97 -9.42 -50.65
N VAL A 175 10.79 -8.55 -51.23
CA VAL A 175 10.33 -7.55 -52.20
C VAL A 175 9.71 -8.24 -53.42
N ASP A 176 10.39 -9.24 -54.00
CA ASP A 176 9.85 -10.04 -55.11
C ASP A 176 8.50 -10.69 -54.74
N PHE A 177 8.38 -11.22 -53.51
CA PHE A 177 7.15 -11.80 -53.00
C PHE A 177 6.00 -10.77 -52.93
N LEU A 178 6.26 -9.57 -52.38
CA LEU A 178 5.25 -8.52 -52.20
C LEU A 178 4.82 -7.87 -53.52
N LEU A 179 5.72 -7.75 -54.49
CA LEU A 179 5.47 -7.11 -55.79
C LEU A 179 4.88 -8.05 -56.84
N ALA A 180 4.65 -9.33 -56.50
CA ALA A 180 4.16 -10.32 -57.44
C ALA A 180 2.77 -9.97 -58.03
N HIS A 181 2.70 -9.75 -59.35
CA HIS A 181 1.54 -9.15 -60.05
C HIS A 181 0.22 -9.96 -60.08
N HIS A 182 0.17 -11.17 -59.52
CA HIS A 182 -0.99 -12.06 -59.63
C HIS A 182 -1.90 -12.05 -58.39
N VAL A 183 -1.46 -11.43 -57.29
CA VAL A 183 -2.22 -11.29 -56.03
C VAL A 183 -1.95 -9.89 -55.47
N ASP A 184 -2.98 -9.20 -54.97
CA ASP A 184 -2.80 -7.92 -54.29
C ASP A 184 -2.25 -8.13 -52.86
N ARG A 185 -0.96 -8.44 -52.79
CA ARG A 185 -0.24 -8.67 -51.52
C ARG A 185 0.04 -7.37 -50.78
N GLN A 186 0.23 -6.27 -51.49
CA GLN A 186 0.53 -4.99 -50.86
C GLN A 186 -0.61 -4.50 -49.97
N SER A 187 -1.86 -4.64 -50.41
CA SER A 187 -3.01 -4.25 -49.59
C SER A 187 -3.10 -5.06 -48.29
N VAL A 188 -2.92 -6.38 -48.35
CA VAL A 188 -2.88 -7.23 -47.14
C VAL A 188 -1.70 -6.86 -46.24
N PHE A 189 -0.52 -6.65 -46.83
CA PHE A 189 0.70 -6.31 -46.08
C PHE A 189 0.55 -5.05 -45.25
N ARG A 190 -0.06 -4.00 -45.83
CA ARG A 190 -0.30 -2.73 -45.15
C ARG A 190 -1.17 -2.89 -43.91
N VAL A 191 -2.22 -3.71 -44.00
CA VAL A 191 -3.07 -4.05 -42.85
C VAL A 191 -2.27 -4.79 -41.77
N MET A 192 -1.40 -5.72 -42.19
CA MET A 192 -0.57 -6.49 -41.27
C MET A 192 0.47 -5.61 -40.54
N LEU A 193 1.09 -4.65 -41.22
CA LEU A 193 2.03 -3.71 -40.60
C LEU A 193 1.37 -2.94 -39.46
N ASP A 194 0.17 -2.43 -39.69
CA ASP A 194 -0.56 -1.65 -38.68
C ASP A 194 -1.11 -2.52 -37.54
N ALA A 195 -1.54 -3.76 -37.84
CA ALA A 195 -1.89 -4.73 -36.80
C ALA A 195 -0.70 -5.07 -35.91
N VAL A 196 0.47 -5.29 -36.50
CA VAL A 196 1.71 -5.60 -35.76
C VAL A 196 2.24 -4.39 -35.01
N ALA A 197 2.08 -3.18 -35.53
CA ALA A 197 2.38 -1.96 -34.78
C ALA A 197 1.54 -1.87 -33.50
N GLY A 198 0.24 -2.17 -33.60
CA GLY A 198 -0.64 -2.28 -32.44
C GLY A 198 -0.21 -3.38 -31.47
N ALA A 199 0.10 -4.58 -31.97
CA ALA A 199 0.54 -5.72 -31.15
C ALA A 199 1.84 -5.42 -30.37
N LEU A 200 2.85 -4.84 -31.04
CA LEU A 200 4.12 -4.46 -30.41
C LEU A 200 3.96 -3.34 -29.37
N ALA A 201 2.91 -2.52 -29.47
CA ALA A 201 2.54 -1.52 -28.48
C ALA A 201 1.67 -2.09 -27.33
N GLY A 202 1.46 -3.42 -27.26
CA GLY A 202 0.65 -4.09 -26.23
C GLY A 202 -0.83 -4.24 -26.57
N GLY A 203 -1.22 -3.92 -27.81
CA GLY A 203 -2.56 -4.17 -28.35
C GLY A 203 -2.77 -5.63 -28.78
N PRO A 204 -3.87 -5.91 -29.52
CA PRO A 204 -4.20 -7.26 -29.95
C PRO A 204 -3.13 -7.88 -30.86
N ALA A 205 -2.85 -9.18 -30.68
CA ALA A 205 -1.98 -9.95 -31.57
C ALA A 205 -2.58 -10.11 -32.97
N LEU A 206 -1.75 -10.40 -33.97
CA LEU A 206 -2.17 -10.75 -35.32
C LEU A 206 -2.26 -12.27 -35.49
N VAL A 207 -3.45 -12.77 -35.76
CA VAL A 207 -3.66 -14.14 -36.25
C VAL A 207 -3.79 -14.11 -37.76
N LEU A 208 -2.82 -14.71 -38.45
CA LEU A 208 -2.75 -14.75 -39.91
C LEU A 208 -3.29 -16.08 -40.43
N LEU A 209 -4.23 -16.03 -41.38
CA LEU A 209 -4.79 -17.23 -42.00
C LEU A 209 -4.16 -17.46 -43.37
N THR A 210 -3.43 -18.57 -43.50
CA THR A 210 -2.94 -19.09 -44.79
C THR A 210 -2.78 -20.59 -44.72
N ASP A 211 -3.09 -21.30 -45.81
CA ASP A 211 -2.86 -22.74 -45.93
C ASP A 211 -1.43 -23.07 -46.42
N ASP A 212 -0.67 -22.06 -46.89
CA ASP A 212 0.68 -22.22 -47.40
C ASP A 212 1.73 -21.81 -46.34
N HIS A 213 2.56 -22.76 -45.95
CA HIS A 213 3.61 -22.56 -44.95
C HIS A 213 4.78 -21.69 -45.43
N ASP A 214 5.08 -21.71 -46.73
CA ASP A 214 6.15 -20.91 -47.30
C ASP A 214 5.69 -19.46 -47.38
N GLU A 215 4.43 -19.25 -47.79
CA GLU A 215 3.78 -17.94 -47.76
C GLU A 215 3.70 -17.38 -46.33
N ALA A 216 3.37 -18.21 -45.34
CA ALA A 216 3.37 -17.83 -43.93
C ALA A 216 4.72 -17.24 -43.46
N ALA A 217 5.82 -17.91 -43.81
CA ALA A 217 7.17 -17.44 -43.48
C ALA A 217 7.53 -16.15 -44.23
N SER A 218 7.17 -16.04 -45.52
CA SER A 218 7.36 -14.84 -46.32
C SER A 218 6.63 -13.63 -45.75
N TRP A 219 5.41 -13.79 -45.23
CA TRP A 219 4.67 -12.71 -44.58
C TRP A 219 5.34 -12.21 -43.29
N ILE A 220 5.83 -13.12 -42.45
CA ILE A 220 6.56 -12.75 -41.21
C ILE A 220 7.91 -12.10 -41.57
N ALA A 221 8.58 -12.58 -42.62
CA ALA A 221 9.79 -11.97 -43.15
C ALA A 221 9.54 -10.56 -43.71
N ALA A 222 8.42 -10.34 -44.40
CA ALA A 222 7.98 -9.02 -44.83
C ALA A 222 7.85 -8.04 -43.66
N LEU A 223 7.14 -8.44 -42.60
CA LEU A 223 7.03 -7.63 -41.38
C LEU A 223 8.42 -7.34 -40.79
N SER A 224 9.28 -8.36 -40.70
CA SER A 224 10.61 -8.24 -40.09
C SER A 224 11.56 -7.34 -40.87
N HIS A 225 11.50 -7.31 -42.21
CA HIS A 225 12.38 -6.47 -43.04
C HIS A 225 11.95 -5.01 -43.09
N PHE A 226 10.65 -4.72 -42.95
CA PHE A 226 10.12 -3.36 -42.85
C PHE A 226 10.29 -2.71 -41.48
N MET A 227 11.06 -3.34 -40.58
CA MET A 227 11.48 -2.81 -39.30
C MET A 227 12.99 -2.97 -39.12
N SER A 228 13.57 -2.21 -38.17
CA SER A 228 15.00 -2.36 -37.82
C SER A 228 15.31 -3.79 -37.35
N PRO A 229 16.56 -4.29 -37.51
CA PRO A 229 16.94 -5.61 -37.02
C PRO A 229 16.63 -5.83 -35.53
N CYS A 230 16.83 -4.82 -34.66
CA CYS A 230 16.46 -4.91 -33.24
C CYS A 230 14.96 -5.00 -33.03
N ALA A 231 14.17 -4.21 -33.74
CA ALA A 231 12.70 -4.34 -33.68
C ALA A 231 12.24 -5.74 -34.12
N ALA A 232 12.87 -6.32 -35.15
CA ALA A 232 12.57 -7.69 -35.59
C ALA A 232 12.90 -8.75 -34.53
N ARG A 233 13.91 -8.52 -33.69
CA ARG A 233 14.21 -9.39 -32.52
C ARG A 233 13.18 -9.27 -31.39
N ARG A 234 12.29 -8.28 -31.42
CA ARG A 234 11.16 -8.18 -30.47
C ARG A 234 9.88 -8.82 -31.01
N LEU A 235 9.80 -9.07 -32.31
CA LEU A 235 8.65 -9.68 -32.95
C LEU A 235 8.54 -11.17 -32.61
N ALA A 236 7.86 -11.50 -31.52
CA ALA A 236 7.47 -12.88 -31.22
C ALA A 236 6.46 -13.41 -32.26
N PHE A 237 6.75 -14.58 -32.87
CA PHE A 237 5.91 -15.16 -33.90
C PHE A 237 5.91 -16.69 -33.90
N SER A 238 4.88 -17.28 -34.53
CA SER A 238 4.83 -18.70 -34.91
C SER A 238 4.39 -18.85 -36.36
N THR A 239 5.16 -19.59 -37.16
CA THR A 239 4.87 -19.80 -38.59
C THR A 239 3.76 -20.80 -38.86
N HIS A 240 3.31 -21.55 -37.84
CA HIS A 240 2.18 -22.48 -37.96
C HIS A 240 1.72 -22.98 -36.59
N ASP A 241 0.44 -22.81 -36.28
CA ASP A 241 -0.24 -23.41 -35.13
C ASP A 241 -1.66 -23.85 -35.48
N GLY A 242 -2.16 -24.83 -34.74
CA GLY A 242 -3.57 -25.21 -34.79
C GLY A 242 -4.45 -24.15 -34.10
N PRO A 243 -5.77 -24.12 -34.38
CA PRO A 243 -6.69 -23.17 -33.74
C PRO A 243 -6.63 -23.20 -32.20
N GLU A 244 -6.41 -24.36 -31.60
CA GLU A 244 -6.31 -24.52 -30.15
C GLU A 244 -5.02 -23.94 -29.58
N ALA A 245 -3.89 -24.14 -30.27
CA ALA A 245 -2.59 -23.63 -29.86
C ALA A 245 -2.45 -22.12 -30.08
N ALA A 246 -3.23 -21.53 -30.99
CA ALA A 246 -3.20 -20.10 -31.25
C ALA A 246 -3.66 -19.26 -30.06
N VAL A 247 -4.67 -19.74 -29.30
CA VAL A 247 -5.13 -19.07 -28.08
C VAL A 247 -4.01 -19.04 -27.04
N GLU A 248 -3.37 -20.19 -26.80
CA GLU A 248 -2.24 -20.31 -25.87
C GLU A 248 -1.04 -19.44 -26.30
N ALA A 249 -0.73 -19.39 -27.61
CA ALA A 249 0.33 -18.54 -28.13
C ALA A 249 0.05 -17.04 -27.88
N VAL A 250 -1.18 -16.59 -28.08
CA VAL A 250 -1.57 -15.19 -27.80
C VAL A 250 -1.46 -14.90 -26.29
N GLU A 251 -1.90 -15.81 -25.42
CA GLU A 251 -1.73 -15.68 -23.96
C GLU A 251 -0.26 -15.64 -23.53
N LEU A 252 0.63 -16.33 -24.26
CA LEU A 252 2.08 -16.33 -24.05
C LEU A 252 2.78 -15.08 -24.63
N GLY A 253 2.04 -14.14 -25.22
CA GLY A 253 2.56 -12.87 -25.74
C GLY A 253 3.14 -12.94 -27.16
N PHE A 254 2.67 -13.87 -27.99
CA PHE A 254 3.03 -13.88 -29.41
C PHE A 254 2.33 -12.74 -30.15
N HIS A 255 3.09 -11.98 -30.94
CA HIS A 255 2.55 -10.90 -31.75
C HIS A 255 1.94 -11.40 -33.06
N VAL A 256 2.50 -12.46 -33.65
CA VAL A 256 2.02 -13.04 -34.91
C VAL A 256 1.87 -14.55 -34.79
N VAL A 257 0.68 -15.07 -35.04
CA VAL A 257 0.41 -16.52 -35.03
C VAL A 257 -0.25 -16.92 -36.33
N VAL A 258 0.36 -17.83 -37.07
CA VAL A 258 -0.21 -18.31 -38.34
C VAL A 258 -1.05 -19.55 -38.08
N VAL A 259 -2.29 -19.56 -38.59
CA VAL A 259 -3.23 -20.68 -38.49
C VAL A 259 -3.72 -21.10 -39.87
N PRO A 260 -3.74 -22.41 -40.21
CA PRO A 260 -4.29 -22.87 -41.48
C PRO A 260 -5.75 -22.47 -41.67
N ARG A 261 -6.05 -21.82 -42.78
CA ARG A 261 -7.41 -21.39 -43.14
C ARG A 261 -8.38 -22.57 -43.22
N ALA A 262 -7.92 -23.72 -43.73
CA ALA A 262 -8.74 -24.93 -43.83
C ALA A 262 -9.16 -25.53 -42.46
N ARG A 263 -8.56 -25.07 -41.36
CA ARG A 263 -8.81 -25.58 -40.00
C ARG A 263 -9.78 -24.72 -39.19
N ILE A 264 -10.15 -23.54 -39.68
CA ILE A 264 -10.99 -22.60 -38.93
C ILE A 264 -12.46 -22.69 -39.35
N GLU A 265 -13.35 -22.55 -38.38
CA GLU A 265 -14.79 -22.42 -38.64
C GLU A 265 -15.18 -20.95 -38.88
N ALA A 266 -16.33 -20.72 -39.51
CA ALA A 266 -16.78 -19.37 -39.86
C ALA A 266 -16.90 -18.41 -38.66
N LYS A 267 -17.15 -18.92 -37.44
CA LYS A 267 -17.29 -18.14 -36.21
C LYS A 267 -16.08 -18.23 -35.28
N TRP A 268 -14.94 -18.73 -35.76
CA TRP A 268 -13.75 -18.83 -34.94
C TRP A 268 -13.20 -17.43 -34.60
N GLU A 269 -12.89 -17.24 -33.32
CA GLU A 269 -12.36 -16.02 -32.72
C GLU A 269 -11.25 -16.39 -31.75
N VAL A 270 -10.27 -15.51 -31.60
CA VAL A 270 -9.16 -15.65 -30.64
C VAL A 270 -9.18 -14.41 -29.74
N PRO A 271 -9.47 -14.57 -28.43
CA PRO A 271 -9.45 -13.45 -27.50
C PRO A 271 -8.09 -12.72 -27.53
N GLY A 272 -8.12 -11.39 -27.59
CA GLY A 272 -6.90 -10.59 -27.62
C GLY A 272 -6.17 -10.59 -28.97
N ALA A 273 -6.82 -11.01 -30.07
CA ALA A 273 -6.22 -10.98 -31.40
C ALA A 273 -7.16 -10.42 -32.48
N VAL A 274 -6.56 -9.87 -33.53
CA VAL A 274 -7.21 -9.56 -34.81
C VAL A 274 -6.88 -10.65 -35.83
N ILE A 275 -7.87 -11.08 -36.60
CA ILE A 275 -7.72 -12.16 -37.59
C ILE A 275 -7.72 -11.56 -39.00
N VAL A 276 -6.68 -11.88 -39.78
CA VAL A 276 -6.50 -11.44 -41.18
C VAL A 276 -6.32 -12.66 -42.08
N ASP A 277 -7.08 -12.76 -43.17
CA ASP A 277 -6.97 -13.82 -44.16
C ASP A 277 -6.17 -13.33 -45.37
N VAL A 278 -5.05 -14.00 -45.70
CA VAL A 278 -4.17 -13.54 -46.79
C VAL A 278 -4.84 -13.57 -48.17
N ALA A 279 -5.94 -14.31 -48.31
CA ALA A 279 -6.71 -14.39 -49.54
C ALA A 279 -7.90 -13.40 -49.56
N GLU A 280 -8.09 -12.58 -48.52
CA GLU A 280 -9.10 -11.53 -48.53
C GLU A 280 -8.62 -10.27 -49.26
N GLN A 281 -9.57 -9.45 -49.72
CA GLN A 281 -9.29 -8.12 -50.26
C GLN A 281 -9.66 -7.08 -49.21
N PRO A 282 -8.70 -6.52 -48.46
CA PRO A 282 -9.00 -5.54 -47.43
C PRO A 282 -9.46 -4.22 -48.05
N ASN A 283 -10.33 -3.50 -47.34
CA ASN A 283 -10.60 -2.11 -47.64
C ASN A 283 -9.56 -1.24 -46.90
N LEU A 284 -8.70 -0.58 -47.66
CA LEU A 284 -7.64 0.24 -47.08
C LEU A 284 -8.19 1.55 -46.53
N GLY A 285 -7.80 1.86 -45.30
CA GLY A 285 -8.09 3.13 -44.65
C GLY A 285 -7.15 4.24 -45.12
N ASP A 286 -7.36 5.43 -44.59
CA ASP A 286 -6.57 6.63 -44.85
C ASP A 286 -6.19 7.27 -43.50
N PHE A 287 -4.89 7.26 -43.22
CA PHE A 287 -4.33 7.82 -42.00
C PHE A 287 -4.67 9.32 -41.82
N THR A 288 -4.58 10.12 -42.89
CA THR A 288 -4.83 11.56 -42.85
C THR A 288 -6.28 11.91 -42.57
N ARG A 289 -7.20 10.99 -42.90
CA ARG A 289 -8.64 11.11 -42.66
C ARG A 289 -9.12 10.34 -41.42
N GLY A 290 -8.22 9.66 -40.71
CA GLY A 290 -8.55 8.84 -39.55
C GLY A 290 -9.45 7.64 -39.88
N LEU A 291 -9.42 7.16 -41.12
CA LEU A 291 -10.21 6.01 -41.55
C LEU A 291 -9.42 4.73 -41.32
N ALA A 292 -9.96 3.79 -40.57
CA ALA A 292 -9.34 2.49 -40.29
C ALA A 292 -9.38 1.54 -41.52
N HIS A 293 -8.39 0.65 -41.61
CA HIS A 293 -8.46 -0.54 -42.46
C HIS A 293 -9.64 -1.42 -42.03
N ARG A 294 -10.32 -2.05 -43.00
CA ARG A 294 -11.38 -3.03 -42.74
C ARG A 294 -11.07 -4.35 -43.43
N VAL A 295 -11.04 -5.41 -42.63
CA VAL A 295 -11.00 -6.82 -43.05
C VAL A 295 -12.30 -7.50 -42.66
N ALA A 296 -12.51 -8.75 -43.07
CA ALA A 296 -13.77 -9.46 -42.83
C ALA A 296 -14.13 -9.57 -41.33
N ARG A 297 -13.12 -9.62 -40.45
CA ARG A 297 -13.28 -9.90 -39.01
C ARG A 297 -12.83 -8.78 -38.08
N ALA A 298 -12.27 -7.68 -38.60
CA ALA A 298 -11.66 -6.65 -37.78
C ALA A 298 -11.60 -5.28 -38.46
N SER A 299 -11.44 -4.25 -37.64
CA SER A 299 -11.09 -2.89 -38.06
C SER A 299 -9.75 -2.54 -37.41
N ILE A 300 -8.77 -2.12 -38.20
CA ILE A 300 -7.40 -1.88 -37.75
C ILE A 300 -7.06 -0.41 -38.02
N ALA A 301 -6.61 0.31 -37.00
CA ALA A 301 -6.24 1.71 -37.15
C ALA A 301 -5.05 1.84 -38.10
N VAL A 302 -5.10 2.80 -39.02
CA VAL A 302 -4.01 3.03 -39.97
C VAL A 302 -2.87 3.76 -39.26
N THR A 303 -1.62 3.39 -39.53
CA THR A 303 -0.45 4.12 -39.03
C THR A 303 0.35 4.73 -40.19
N PRO A 304 1.23 5.71 -39.93
CA PRO A 304 2.14 6.23 -40.95
C PRO A 304 3.05 5.15 -41.57
N TRP A 305 3.26 4.02 -40.89
CA TRP A 305 4.14 2.95 -41.34
C TRP A 305 3.61 2.26 -42.59
N SER A 306 2.32 1.91 -42.62
CA SER A 306 1.71 1.26 -43.79
C SER A 306 1.59 2.21 -44.98
N ALA A 307 1.42 3.51 -44.74
CA ALA A 307 1.46 4.54 -45.77
C ALA A 307 2.88 4.72 -46.34
N LEU A 308 3.90 4.72 -45.49
CA LEU A 308 5.29 4.76 -45.95
C LEU A 308 5.67 3.50 -46.76
N ALA A 309 5.21 2.33 -46.31
CA ALA A 309 5.45 1.07 -47.00
C ALA A 309 4.84 1.02 -48.41
N GLU A 310 3.70 1.68 -48.65
CA GLU A 310 3.13 1.86 -49.99
C GLU A 310 4.12 2.54 -50.94
N GLY A 311 4.76 3.62 -50.49
CA GLY A 311 5.80 4.30 -51.28
C GLY A 311 7.02 3.45 -51.52
N VAL A 312 7.53 2.78 -50.47
CA VAL A 312 8.70 1.90 -50.58
C VAL A 312 8.47 0.76 -51.58
N LEU A 313 7.24 0.22 -51.64
CA LEU A 313 6.84 -0.86 -52.54
C LEU A 313 6.31 -0.37 -53.91
N SER A 314 6.54 0.89 -54.26
CA SER A 314 6.20 1.41 -55.59
C SER A 314 7.03 0.76 -56.70
N ASP A 315 8.27 0.40 -56.38
CA ASP A 315 9.27 -0.17 -57.31
C ASP A 315 10.27 -1.08 -56.58
N ASP A 316 10.79 -2.10 -57.27
CA ASP A 316 11.70 -3.08 -56.67
C ASP A 316 13.08 -2.49 -56.35
N GLU A 317 13.60 -1.61 -57.22
CA GLU A 317 14.87 -0.91 -57.02
C GLU A 317 14.78 0.04 -55.81
N VAL A 318 13.70 0.83 -55.73
CA VAL A 318 13.42 1.72 -54.59
C VAL A 318 13.35 0.93 -53.28
N ALA A 319 12.58 -0.16 -53.26
CA ALA A 319 12.45 -1.01 -52.07
C ALA A 319 13.81 -1.56 -51.61
N GLY A 320 14.61 -2.10 -52.54
CA GLY A 320 15.92 -2.65 -52.25
C GLY A 320 16.89 -1.63 -51.66
N VAL A 321 16.95 -0.43 -52.24
CA VAL A 321 17.83 0.66 -51.76
C VAL A 321 17.41 1.15 -50.37
N VAL A 322 16.11 1.37 -50.16
CA VAL A 322 15.59 1.93 -48.90
C VAL A 322 15.74 0.92 -47.75
N LEU A 323 15.44 -0.36 -47.97
CA LEU A 323 15.61 -1.41 -46.96
C LEU A 323 17.08 -1.64 -46.60
N ALA A 324 17.99 -1.57 -47.59
CA ALA A 324 19.43 -1.64 -47.30
C ALA A 324 19.88 -0.42 -46.47
N ARG A 325 19.42 0.78 -46.83
CA ARG A 325 19.76 2.01 -46.11
C ARG A 325 19.20 2.03 -44.69
N GLN A 326 18.00 1.47 -44.48
CA GLN A 326 17.43 1.27 -43.15
C GLN A 326 18.38 0.51 -42.22
N ASP A 327 18.96 -0.59 -42.69
CA ASP A 327 19.84 -1.44 -41.89
C ASP A 327 21.20 -0.77 -41.63
N GLU A 328 21.72 0.00 -42.59
CA GLU A 328 22.91 0.84 -42.40
C GLU A 328 22.69 1.90 -41.31
N ILE A 329 21.55 2.61 -41.36
CA ILE A 329 21.18 3.63 -40.37
C ILE A 329 21.01 2.99 -38.99
N ALA A 330 20.34 1.84 -38.92
CA ALA A 330 20.19 1.11 -37.66
C ALA A 330 21.56 0.75 -37.06
N ALA A 331 22.49 0.25 -37.88
CA ALA A 331 23.86 -0.05 -37.44
C ALA A 331 24.65 1.20 -37.01
N GLU A 332 24.54 2.31 -37.75
CA GLU A 332 25.18 3.60 -37.42
C GLU A 332 24.71 4.14 -36.06
N LEU A 333 23.41 4.00 -35.77
CA LEU A 333 22.77 4.51 -34.56
C LEU A 333 22.75 3.50 -33.40
N GLY A 334 23.39 2.34 -33.55
CA GLY A 334 23.54 1.32 -32.50
C GLY A 334 22.35 0.36 -32.33
N ASP A 335 21.31 0.44 -33.18
CA ASP A 335 20.16 -0.47 -33.25
C ASP A 335 19.48 -0.72 -31.89
N THR A 336 19.20 0.36 -31.15
CA THR A 336 18.76 0.29 -29.73
C THR A 336 17.25 0.30 -29.51
N GLY A 337 16.50 -0.29 -30.44
CA GLY A 337 15.10 -0.65 -30.20
C GLY A 337 14.10 0.50 -30.33
N ALA A 338 14.41 1.52 -31.15
CA ALA A 338 13.44 2.55 -31.54
C ALA A 338 12.12 1.94 -32.11
N ILE A 339 11.14 2.82 -32.35
CA ILE A 339 9.88 2.46 -33.03
C ILE A 339 10.19 1.61 -34.27
N PRO A 340 9.45 0.51 -34.55
CA PRO A 340 9.83 -0.46 -35.59
C PRO A 340 10.22 0.16 -36.93
N ALA A 341 9.43 1.13 -37.40
CA ALA A 341 9.60 1.80 -38.68
C ALA A 341 10.59 2.97 -38.69
N TRP A 342 11.29 3.25 -37.59
CA TRP A 342 12.00 4.53 -37.43
C TRP A 342 13.20 4.67 -38.36
N SER A 343 14.04 3.64 -38.46
CA SER A 343 15.14 3.64 -39.43
C SER A 343 14.64 3.61 -40.87
N LEU A 344 13.46 3.01 -41.13
CA LEU A 344 12.82 3.04 -42.45
C LEU A 344 12.45 4.47 -42.83
N ALA A 345 11.86 5.22 -41.90
CA ALA A 345 11.48 6.61 -42.11
C ALA A 345 12.70 7.52 -42.34
N LEU A 346 13.80 7.31 -41.62
CA LEU A 346 15.06 8.01 -41.87
C LEU A 346 15.69 7.66 -43.22
N ALA A 347 15.57 6.41 -43.68
CA ALA A 347 16.01 6.02 -45.01
C ALA A 347 15.12 6.69 -46.08
N ALA A 348 13.81 6.69 -45.89
CA ALA A 348 12.84 7.22 -46.84
C ALA A 348 12.90 8.75 -46.97
N ILE A 349 13.13 9.50 -45.88
CA ILE A 349 13.21 10.98 -45.95
C ILE A 349 14.41 11.45 -46.78
N GLY A 350 15.46 10.62 -46.87
CA GLY A 350 16.63 10.86 -47.71
C GLY A 350 16.47 10.42 -49.17
N ALA A 351 15.39 9.72 -49.52
CA ALA A 351 15.17 9.15 -50.85
C ALA A 351 14.30 10.11 -51.71
N PRO A 352 14.82 10.66 -52.83
CA PRO A 352 14.06 11.58 -53.68
C PRO A 352 12.77 10.99 -54.24
N ASP A 353 12.78 9.69 -54.55
CA ASP A 353 11.63 8.97 -55.12
C ASP A 353 10.47 8.82 -54.11
N LEU A 354 10.74 9.02 -52.81
CA LEU A 354 9.74 8.95 -51.73
C LEU A 354 9.32 10.33 -51.20
N ALA A 355 9.60 11.41 -51.94
CA ALA A 355 9.29 12.77 -51.51
C ALA A 355 7.80 13.01 -51.20
N GLU A 356 6.89 12.28 -51.85
CA GLU A 356 5.44 12.38 -51.56
C GLU A 356 5.05 11.80 -50.20
N PHE A 357 5.84 10.87 -49.66
CA PHE A 357 5.66 10.24 -48.34
C PHE A 357 6.49 10.91 -47.23
N ALA A 358 7.09 12.07 -47.51
CA ALA A 358 7.94 12.79 -46.54
C ALA A 358 7.17 13.19 -45.27
N THR A 359 5.86 13.43 -45.37
CA THR A 359 5.02 13.79 -44.23
C THR A 359 4.88 12.61 -43.26
N GLU A 360 4.61 11.41 -43.80
CA GLU A 360 4.48 10.16 -43.06
C GLU A 360 5.81 9.78 -42.41
N ALA A 361 6.91 9.89 -43.16
CA ALA A 361 8.25 9.66 -42.64
C ALA A 361 8.59 10.63 -41.49
N GLN A 362 8.32 11.93 -41.64
CA GLN A 362 8.56 12.91 -40.57
C GLN A 362 7.73 12.63 -39.31
N ARG A 363 6.48 12.16 -39.44
CA ARG A 363 5.68 11.76 -38.28
C ARG A 363 6.31 10.58 -37.52
N ILE A 364 6.79 9.57 -38.24
CA ILE A 364 7.50 8.44 -37.61
C ILE A 364 8.80 8.93 -36.95
N ILE A 365 9.55 9.81 -37.61
CA ILE A 365 10.82 10.36 -37.11
C ILE A 365 10.59 11.13 -35.80
N ALA A 366 9.54 11.95 -35.74
CA ALA A 366 9.18 12.73 -34.55
C ALA A 366 8.97 11.83 -33.31
N ASP A 367 8.41 10.64 -33.54
CA ASP A 367 8.05 9.71 -32.48
C ASP A 367 9.22 8.86 -31.96
N GLY A 368 10.29 8.64 -32.74
CA GLY A 368 11.31 7.61 -32.43
C GLY A 368 12.71 8.08 -32.03
N GLY A 369 12.94 9.37 -31.78
CA GLY A 369 14.23 9.87 -31.28
C GLY A 369 14.61 9.28 -29.91
N THR A 370 15.83 8.75 -29.78
CA THR A 370 16.41 8.21 -28.54
C THR A 370 17.65 9.01 -28.09
N ASP A 371 18.12 8.81 -26.86
CA ASP A 371 19.36 9.47 -26.38
C ASP A 371 20.58 9.21 -27.26
N GLN A 372 20.67 8.03 -27.90
CA GLN A 372 21.76 7.71 -28.82
C GLN A 372 21.67 8.51 -30.12
N THR A 373 20.45 8.82 -30.57
CA THR A 373 20.24 9.68 -31.75
C THR A 373 20.72 11.10 -31.50
N ALA A 374 20.63 11.59 -30.25
CA ALA A 374 21.16 12.88 -29.86
C ALA A 374 22.68 12.98 -30.03
N SER A 375 23.40 11.85 -29.98
CA SER A 375 24.85 11.80 -30.19
C SER A 375 25.26 11.89 -31.67
N VAL A 376 24.32 11.72 -32.61
CA VAL A 376 24.56 11.77 -34.06
C VAL A 376 23.96 13.06 -34.65
N PRO A 377 24.79 14.06 -35.04
CA PRO A 377 24.30 15.42 -35.33
C PRO A 377 23.22 15.50 -36.40
N TRP A 378 23.37 14.79 -37.51
CA TRP A 378 22.42 14.83 -38.63
C TRP A 378 21.06 14.21 -38.24
N ALA A 379 21.07 13.12 -37.46
CA ALA A 379 19.85 12.45 -37.00
C ALA A 379 19.15 13.29 -35.93
N SER A 380 19.91 13.84 -34.99
CA SER A 380 19.42 14.76 -33.95
C SER A 380 18.72 15.99 -34.55
N GLU A 381 19.32 16.59 -35.59
CA GLU A 381 18.72 17.74 -36.29
C GLU A 381 17.40 17.36 -36.98
N LEU A 382 17.34 16.22 -37.67
CA LEU A 382 16.11 15.75 -38.30
C LEU A 382 15.01 15.45 -37.30
N VAL A 383 15.34 14.82 -36.16
CA VAL A 383 14.39 14.55 -35.07
C VAL A 383 13.83 15.86 -34.52
N ALA A 384 14.69 16.84 -34.21
CA ALA A 384 14.25 18.13 -33.71
C ALA A 384 13.29 18.84 -34.69
N GLN A 385 13.64 18.87 -35.98
CA GLN A 385 12.78 19.47 -37.02
C GLN A 385 11.43 18.73 -37.15
N ALA A 386 11.44 17.40 -37.08
CA ALA A 386 10.24 16.58 -37.16
C ALA A 386 9.32 16.82 -35.95
N GLN A 387 9.88 16.88 -34.74
CA GLN A 387 9.14 17.14 -33.49
C GLN A 387 8.56 18.56 -33.44
N GLU A 388 9.27 19.56 -33.98
CA GLU A 388 8.73 20.92 -34.11
C GLU A 388 7.54 20.98 -35.08
N ARG A 389 7.58 20.20 -36.16
CA ARG A 389 6.52 20.17 -37.17
C ARG A 389 5.31 19.33 -36.76
N PHE A 390 5.55 18.24 -36.03
CA PHE A 390 4.53 17.30 -35.55
C PHE A 390 4.64 17.13 -34.02
N PRO A 391 4.30 18.16 -33.24
CA PRO A 391 4.32 18.05 -31.79
C PRO A 391 3.23 17.09 -31.32
N LEU A 392 3.58 16.24 -30.34
CA LEU A 392 2.61 15.38 -29.68
C LEU A 392 1.68 16.19 -28.77
N THR A 393 0.41 15.81 -28.74
CA THR A 393 -0.49 16.25 -27.68
C THR A 393 -0.09 15.61 -26.35
N ALA A 394 -0.47 16.22 -25.22
CA ALA A 394 -0.21 15.65 -23.91
C ALA A 394 -0.87 14.27 -23.71
N ALA A 395 -2.02 14.01 -24.35
CA ALA A 395 -2.68 12.71 -24.32
C ALA A 395 -1.88 11.64 -25.07
N GLU A 396 -1.39 11.94 -26.28
CA GLU A 396 -0.54 11.02 -27.05
C GLU A 396 0.77 10.76 -26.32
N ALA A 397 1.42 11.79 -25.77
CA ALA A 397 2.66 11.63 -25.02
C ALA A 397 2.48 10.79 -23.74
N LEU A 398 1.31 10.86 -23.09
CA LEU A 398 1.00 10.03 -21.93
C LEU A 398 0.82 8.55 -22.30
N ASP A 399 0.17 8.27 -23.44
CA ASP A 399 0.03 6.92 -23.96
C ASP A 399 1.41 6.31 -24.27
N ARG A 400 2.30 7.08 -24.90
CA ARG A 400 3.70 6.67 -25.13
C ARG A 400 4.44 6.35 -23.84
N LEU A 401 4.30 7.18 -22.81
CA LEU A 401 4.94 6.91 -21.52
C LEU A 401 4.44 5.60 -20.89
N ARG A 402 3.14 5.29 -21.01
CA ARG A 402 2.58 4.03 -20.50
C ARG A 402 3.17 2.82 -21.22
N THR A 403 3.31 2.90 -22.53
CA THR A 403 3.93 1.85 -23.37
C THR A 403 5.41 1.66 -23.05
N ALA A 404 6.15 2.74 -22.78
CA ALA A 404 7.54 2.66 -22.33
C ALA A 404 7.67 1.97 -20.97
N VAL A 405 6.79 2.30 -20.01
CA VAL A 405 6.78 1.70 -18.67
C VAL A 405 6.45 0.20 -18.71
N SER A 406 5.62 -0.26 -19.65
CA SER A 406 5.35 -1.69 -19.81
C SER A 406 6.49 -2.48 -20.46
N GLY A 407 7.61 -1.83 -20.80
CA GLY A 407 8.79 -2.48 -21.41
C GLY A 407 8.68 -2.72 -22.92
N ALA A 408 7.67 -2.13 -23.58
CA ALA A 408 7.46 -2.24 -25.02
C ALA A 408 8.25 -1.17 -25.82
N GLU A 409 8.74 -0.11 -25.18
CA GLU A 409 9.69 0.86 -25.75
C GLU A 409 10.95 0.95 -24.87
N PRO A 410 12.13 1.27 -25.46
CA PRO A 410 13.42 1.16 -24.76
C PRO A 410 13.76 2.34 -23.84
N ASP A 411 13.10 3.50 -23.98
CA ASP A 411 13.54 4.75 -23.32
C ASP A 411 12.39 5.50 -22.61
N THR A 412 12.16 5.12 -21.35
CA THR A 412 11.20 5.77 -20.45
C THR A 412 11.56 7.23 -20.15
N GLY A 413 12.86 7.58 -20.15
CA GLY A 413 13.31 8.95 -19.88
C GLY A 413 12.91 9.91 -21.00
N ALA A 414 13.14 9.52 -22.25
CA ALA A 414 12.72 10.29 -23.43
C ALA A 414 11.19 10.42 -23.53
N ALA A 415 10.43 9.37 -23.18
CA ALA A 415 8.97 9.43 -23.13
C ALA A 415 8.46 10.40 -22.05
N ALA A 416 9.05 10.34 -20.85
CA ALA A 416 8.73 11.25 -19.74
C ALA A 416 9.03 12.72 -20.12
N ARG A 417 10.17 12.96 -20.78
CA ARG A 417 10.57 14.29 -21.27
C ARG A 417 9.56 14.86 -22.26
N ARG A 418 9.11 14.06 -23.23
CA ARG A 418 8.10 14.45 -24.21
C ARG A 418 6.76 14.78 -23.56
N LEU A 419 6.32 13.96 -22.59
CA LEU A 419 5.10 14.23 -21.83
C LEU A 419 5.19 15.57 -21.09
N LEU A 420 6.28 15.80 -20.35
CA LEU A 420 6.46 17.06 -19.62
C LEU A 420 6.47 18.26 -20.59
N ARG A 421 7.18 18.15 -21.72
CA ARG A 421 7.21 19.22 -22.73
C ARG A 421 5.81 19.54 -23.29
N ALA A 422 5.05 18.50 -23.68
CA ALA A 422 3.71 18.67 -24.23
C ALA A 422 2.75 19.31 -23.22
N ILE A 423 2.81 18.92 -21.94
CA ILE A 423 2.00 19.51 -20.87
C ILE A 423 2.41 20.97 -20.59
N LEU A 424 3.71 21.29 -20.64
CA LEU A 424 4.17 22.67 -20.45
C LEU A 424 3.68 23.62 -21.54
N ASP A 425 3.47 23.11 -22.77
CA ASP A 425 2.92 23.86 -23.89
C ASP A 425 1.37 23.90 -23.88
N ASP A 426 0.69 22.86 -23.38
CA ASP A 426 -0.78 22.79 -23.26
C ASP A 426 -1.29 23.29 -21.90
N SER A 427 -1.68 24.58 -21.86
CA SER A 427 -2.19 25.21 -20.64
C SER A 427 -3.51 24.64 -20.10
N SER A 428 -4.32 23.99 -20.94
CA SER A 428 -5.63 23.44 -20.56
C SER A 428 -5.50 22.08 -19.88
N TRP A 429 -4.48 21.29 -20.24
CA TRP A 429 -4.33 19.93 -19.74
C TRP A 429 -4.25 19.87 -18.20
N LEU A 430 -3.44 20.74 -17.59
CA LEU A 430 -3.30 20.83 -16.14
C LEU A 430 -4.57 21.32 -15.43
N ALA A 431 -5.47 22.02 -16.11
CA ALA A 431 -6.74 22.47 -15.55
C ALA A 431 -7.79 21.35 -15.59
N GLU A 432 -7.81 20.55 -16.66
CA GLU A 432 -8.90 19.61 -16.96
C GLU A 432 -8.62 18.16 -16.53
N GLN A 433 -7.35 17.72 -16.49
CA GLN A 433 -7.00 16.31 -16.31
C GLN A 433 -6.46 15.99 -14.90
N THR A 434 -6.57 14.72 -14.50
CA THR A 434 -6.02 14.19 -13.25
C THR A 434 -4.61 13.62 -13.44
N VAL A 435 -3.67 14.03 -12.61
CA VAL A 435 -2.26 13.58 -12.67
C VAL A 435 -2.04 12.17 -12.09
N HIS A 436 -3.08 11.57 -11.49
CA HIS A 436 -3.01 10.22 -10.90
C HIS A 436 -2.53 9.16 -11.87
N ASP A 437 -3.02 9.24 -13.11
CA ASP A 437 -2.89 8.18 -14.10
C ASP A 437 -1.60 8.30 -14.91
N VAL A 438 -0.74 9.25 -14.51
CA VAL A 438 0.63 9.38 -14.99
C VAL A 438 1.52 8.41 -14.21
N PRO A 439 2.20 7.45 -14.88
CA PRO A 439 3.09 6.52 -14.20
C PRO A 439 4.20 7.23 -13.41
N ILE A 440 4.57 6.66 -12.25
CA ILE A 440 5.75 7.10 -11.50
C ILE A 440 6.97 6.41 -12.11
N VAL A 441 7.87 7.19 -12.69
CA VAL A 441 9.04 6.65 -13.42
C VAL A 441 10.36 7.12 -12.82
N GLY A 442 10.47 8.40 -12.44
CA GLY A 442 11.69 8.95 -11.86
C GLY A 442 12.94 8.81 -12.74
N THR A 443 12.81 9.02 -14.05
CA THR A 443 13.89 8.83 -15.04
C THR A 443 14.21 10.08 -15.85
N LEU A 444 13.35 11.12 -15.83
CA LEU A 444 13.56 12.34 -16.60
C LEU A 444 14.75 13.13 -16.06
N ILE A 445 15.62 13.56 -16.97
CA ILE A 445 16.71 14.51 -16.73
C ILE A 445 16.35 15.85 -17.38
N PHE A 446 16.49 16.95 -16.64
CA PHE A 446 16.19 18.29 -17.14
C PHE A 446 17.32 18.81 -18.03
N ASP A 447 17.00 19.12 -19.28
CA ASP A 447 17.87 19.89 -20.18
C ASP A 447 17.43 21.36 -20.30
N ALA A 448 18.23 22.13 -21.05
CA ALA A 448 18.01 23.57 -21.22
C ALA A 448 16.67 23.94 -21.88
N ASP A 449 16.12 23.13 -22.79
CA ASP A 449 14.82 23.39 -23.42
C ASP A 449 13.67 23.17 -22.43
N ILE A 450 13.70 22.06 -21.68
CA ILE A 450 12.69 21.77 -20.66
C ILE A 450 12.72 22.83 -19.55
N VAL A 451 13.91 23.22 -19.08
CA VAL A 451 14.04 24.31 -18.08
C VAL A 451 13.43 25.60 -18.60
N LYS A 452 13.73 25.99 -19.85
CA LYS A 452 13.17 27.21 -20.47
C LYS A 452 11.64 27.12 -20.64
N ALA A 453 11.11 25.96 -21.03
CA ALA A 453 9.67 25.74 -21.12
C ALA A 453 8.99 25.84 -19.75
N PHE A 454 9.62 25.25 -18.74
CA PHE A 454 9.17 25.29 -17.36
C PHE A 454 9.15 26.71 -16.79
N ASP A 455 10.23 27.47 -16.98
CA ASP A 455 10.31 28.88 -16.52
C ASP A 455 9.21 29.74 -17.17
N ARG A 456 8.95 29.55 -18.47
CA ARG A 456 7.84 30.23 -19.16
C ARG A 456 6.49 29.86 -18.53
N ARG A 457 6.28 28.58 -18.20
CA ARG A 457 5.04 28.13 -17.56
C ARG A 457 4.88 28.71 -16.16
N CYS A 458 5.94 28.72 -15.35
CA CYS A 458 5.94 29.34 -14.03
C CYS A 458 5.66 30.85 -14.11
N ALA A 459 6.26 31.57 -15.07
CA ALA A 459 5.96 32.98 -15.31
C ALA A 459 4.47 33.20 -15.64
N ALA A 460 3.89 32.40 -16.54
CA ALA A 460 2.47 32.49 -16.90
C ALA A 460 1.54 32.22 -15.70
N LEU A 461 1.91 31.30 -14.80
CA LEU A 461 1.17 31.05 -13.57
C LEU A 461 1.24 32.25 -12.61
N ARG A 462 2.41 32.91 -12.49
CA ARG A 462 2.55 34.13 -11.67
C ARG A 462 1.70 35.29 -12.17
N ASP A 463 1.66 35.51 -13.48
CA ASP A 463 0.86 36.58 -14.09
C ASP A 463 -0.64 36.42 -13.79
N ARG A 464 -1.08 35.18 -13.52
CA ARG A 464 -2.45 34.82 -13.18
C ARG A 464 -2.64 34.47 -11.70
N ALA A 465 -1.70 34.81 -10.81
CA ALA A 465 -1.71 34.28 -9.43
C ALA A 465 -3.00 34.56 -8.62
N SER A 466 -3.74 35.61 -8.97
CA SER A 466 -5.02 35.97 -8.33
C SER A 466 -6.26 35.29 -8.93
N ALA A 467 -6.11 34.51 -10.01
CA ALA A 467 -7.22 33.80 -10.64
C ALA A 467 -7.52 32.47 -9.93
N ASP A 468 -8.80 32.13 -9.86
CA ASP A 468 -9.25 30.87 -9.25
C ASP A 468 -8.64 29.66 -9.97
N GLY A 469 -8.22 28.65 -9.20
CA GLY A 469 -7.69 27.38 -9.72
C GLY A 469 -6.19 27.36 -10.05
N VAL A 470 -5.50 28.51 -10.11
CA VAL A 470 -4.08 28.57 -10.50
C VAL A 470 -3.16 27.84 -9.50
N VAL A 471 -3.46 27.87 -8.21
CA VAL A 471 -2.72 27.08 -7.20
C VAL A 471 -2.85 25.57 -7.47
N VAL A 472 -4.00 25.10 -7.96
CA VAL A 472 -4.22 23.69 -8.26
C VAL A 472 -3.42 23.29 -9.50
N GLU A 473 -3.38 24.14 -10.53
CA GLU A 473 -2.51 23.94 -11.71
C GLU A 473 -1.02 23.84 -11.29
N ALA A 474 -0.56 24.72 -10.39
CA ALA A 474 0.82 24.70 -9.89
C ALA A 474 1.14 23.44 -9.07
N LEU A 475 0.20 22.98 -8.23
CA LEU A 475 0.35 21.74 -7.46
C LEU A 475 0.34 20.49 -8.34
N ARG A 476 -0.48 20.46 -9.40
CA ARG A 476 -0.47 19.38 -10.39
C ARG A 476 0.84 19.34 -11.18
N LEU A 477 1.39 20.50 -11.55
CA LEU A 477 2.70 20.59 -12.17
C LEU A 477 3.80 20.08 -11.22
N ALA A 478 3.73 20.41 -9.93
CA ALA A 478 4.65 19.87 -8.93
C ALA A 478 4.58 18.34 -8.82
N GLU A 479 3.37 17.76 -8.81
CA GLU A 479 3.21 16.29 -8.83
C GLU A 479 3.79 15.64 -10.08
N LEU A 480 3.59 16.22 -11.27
CA LEU A 480 4.21 15.68 -12.49
C LEU A 480 5.73 15.69 -12.42
N VAL A 481 6.34 16.80 -11.95
CA VAL A 481 7.79 16.89 -11.78
C VAL A 481 8.28 15.79 -10.83
N GLU A 482 7.62 15.58 -9.69
CA GLU A 482 8.02 14.55 -8.72
C GLU A 482 7.84 13.12 -9.25
N ARG A 483 6.85 12.86 -10.12
CA ARG A 483 6.63 11.53 -10.72
C ARG A 483 7.62 11.19 -11.82
N LEU A 484 8.01 12.19 -12.61
CA LEU A 484 8.77 11.98 -13.83
C LEU A 484 10.28 12.10 -13.61
N THR A 485 10.73 13.04 -12.78
CA THR A 485 12.15 13.43 -12.68
C THR A 485 12.99 12.50 -11.83
N ALA A 486 14.21 12.23 -12.29
CA ALA A 486 15.20 11.47 -11.52
C ALA A 486 15.49 12.14 -10.16
N PRO A 487 15.52 11.39 -9.04
CA PRO A 487 15.71 11.98 -7.71
C PRO A 487 17.02 12.76 -7.52
N ASP A 488 18.05 12.43 -8.31
CA ASP A 488 19.39 13.00 -8.29
C ASP A 488 19.65 14.04 -9.39
N ASP A 489 18.62 14.43 -10.15
CA ASP A 489 18.72 15.48 -11.17
C ASP A 489 19.17 16.83 -10.57
N ALA A 490 20.14 17.47 -11.23
CA ALA A 490 20.77 18.69 -10.72
C ALA A 490 19.87 19.93 -10.78
N ALA A 491 18.87 19.96 -11.67
CA ALA A 491 17.94 21.08 -11.79
C ALA A 491 16.76 20.97 -10.81
N LEU A 492 16.45 19.76 -10.34
CA LEU A 492 15.29 19.49 -9.47
C LEU A 492 15.19 20.40 -8.22
N PRO A 493 16.27 20.72 -7.48
CA PRO A 493 16.18 21.67 -6.36
C PRO A 493 15.73 23.08 -6.79
N THR A 494 16.22 23.57 -7.93
CA THR A 494 15.88 24.88 -8.49
C THR A 494 14.43 24.89 -8.99
N VAL A 495 14.02 23.84 -9.71
CA VAL A 495 12.65 23.63 -10.19
C VAL A 495 11.65 23.60 -9.02
N ARG A 496 11.98 22.91 -7.93
CA ARG A 496 11.18 22.89 -6.70
C ARG A 496 11.07 24.28 -6.04
N ALA A 497 12.18 25.02 -5.96
CA ALA A 497 12.18 26.37 -5.40
C ALA A 497 11.31 27.34 -6.22
N GLU A 498 11.33 27.20 -7.55
CA GLU A 498 10.51 27.99 -8.46
C GLU A 498 9.02 27.70 -8.30
N LEU A 499 8.62 26.41 -8.21
CA LEU A 499 7.24 26.03 -7.91
C LEU A 499 6.77 26.54 -6.55
N LEU A 500 7.62 26.44 -5.53
CA LEU A 500 7.34 27.01 -4.22
C LEU A 500 7.11 28.53 -4.33
N SER A 501 7.91 29.25 -5.12
CA SER A 501 7.70 30.69 -5.36
C SER A 501 6.33 30.99 -6.00
N VAL A 502 5.90 30.20 -6.98
CA VAL A 502 4.58 30.36 -7.60
C VAL A 502 3.45 30.09 -6.59
N ILE A 503 3.54 28.98 -5.85
CA ILE A 503 2.54 28.58 -4.85
C ILE A 503 2.47 29.61 -3.71
N ASN A 504 3.61 30.22 -3.34
CA ASN A 504 3.67 31.32 -2.37
C ASN A 504 2.83 32.53 -2.81
N LEU A 505 2.80 32.83 -4.11
CA LEU A 505 2.04 33.97 -4.63
C LEU A 505 0.55 33.69 -4.71
N THR A 506 0.15 32.45 -5.00
CA THR A 506 -1.26 32.06 -5.14
C THR A 506 -1.94 31.76 -3.80
N GLY A 507 -1.19 31.23 -2.82
CA GLY A 507 -1.70 30.80 -1.52
C GLY A 507 -2.54 29.52 -1.56
N VAL A 508 -2.75 28.89 -0.40
CA VAL A 508 -3.53 27.64 -0.24
C VAL A 508 -4.92 27.86 0.38
N GLY A 509 -5.50 29.06 0.17
CA GLY A 509 -6.77 29.48 0.78
C GLY A 509 -7.97 28.60 0.41
N PHE A 510 -7.92 27.88 -0.72
CA PHE A 510 -8.95 26.93 -1.15
C PHE A 510 -9.24 25.83 -0.11
N LEU A 511 -8.31 25.54 0.81
CA LEU A 511 -8.51 24.57 1.90
C LEU A 511 -9.58 25.01 2.92
N TRP A 512 -9.84 26.31 3.05
CA TRP A 512 -10.85 26.88 3.95
C TRP A 512 -12.18 27.16 3.27
N ASP A 513 -12.24 27.15 1.94
CA ASP A 513 -13.47 27.33 1.18
C ASP A 513 -14.06 25.96 0.81
N ALA A 514 -15.24 25.62 1.33
CA ALA A 514 -15.89 24.35 1.02
C ALA A 514 -16.25 24.21 -0.47
N THR A 515 -16.57 25.32 -1.15
CA THR A 515 -16.82 25.30 -2.60
C THR A 515 -15.52 25.18 -3.35
N GLY A 516 -14.48 25.96 -3.02
CA GLY A 516 -13.13 25.82 -3.54
C GLY A 516 -12.53 24.42 -3.36
N TRP A 517 -12.69 23.77 -2.21
CA TRP A 517 -12.26 22.40 -1.94
C TRP A 517 -12.98 21.37 -2.83
N VAL A 518 -14.30 21.51 -3.00
CA VAL A 518 -15.15 20.60 -3.79
C VAL A 518 -15.18 20.93 -5.30
N SER A 519 -14.82 22.14 -5.72
CA SER A 519 -14.59 22.48 -7.14
C SER A 519 -13.17 22.20 -7.56
N SER A 520 -12.23 22.18 -6.60
CA SER A 520 -10.98 21.41 -6.70
C SER A 520 -11.23 19.90 -6.59
N ALA A 521 -12.49 19.50 -6.32
CA ALA A 521 -13.18 18.20 -6.22
C ALA A 521 -12.65 17.18 -5.22
N GLU A 522 -11.39 16.83 -5.33
CA GLU A 522 -10.63 15.89 -4.53
C GLU A 522 -9.21 16.49 -4.64
N ALA A 523 -8.38 16.60 -3.61
CA ALA A 523 -7.31 15.64 -3.40
C ALA A 523 -6.62 15.01 -4.64
N ALA A 524 -6.62 15.64 -5.84
CA ALA A 524 -6.47 15.16 -7.23
C ALA A 524 -5.24 14.31 -7.57
N ALA A 525 -4.99 13.26 -6.79
CA ALA A 525 -3.84 12.40 -6.82
C ALA A 525 -2.49 13.08 -6.57
N LEU A 526 -2.48 14.02 -5.62
CA LEU A 526 -1.22 14.49 -5.07
C LEU A 526 -0.69 13.47 -4.07
N SER A 527 0.56 13.07 -4.27
CA SER A 527 1.31 12.21 -3.36
C SER A 527 1.41 12.81 -1.95
N VAL A 528 1.72 11.97 -0.96
CA VAL A 528 2.03 12.44 0.41
C VAL A 528 3.22 13.40 0.39
N ASP A 529 4.19 13.15 -0.50
CA ASP A 529 5.43 13.92 -0.64
C ASP A 529 5.18 15.32 -1.19
N VAL A 530 4.34 15.46 -2.22
CA VAL A 530 3.95 16.78 -2.73
C VAL A 530 3.20 17.59 -1.69
N ARG A 531 2.28 16.95 -0.94
CA ARG A 531 1.61 17.61 0.19
C ARG A 531 2.61 18.03 1.26
N ALA A 532 3.59 17.19 1.57
CA ALA A 532 4.67 17.49 2.52
C ALA A 532 5.48 18.71 2.13
N ARG A 533 5.84 18.80 0.85
CA ARG A 533 6.81 19.77 0.36
C ARG A 533 6.17 21.09 -0.02
N PHE A 534 4.98 21.06 -0.62
CA PHE A 534 4.37 22.22 -1.27
C PHE A 534 3.08 22.71 -0.61
N VAL A 535 2.48 21.96 0.33
CA VAL A 535 1.21 22.38 0.98
C VAL A 535 1.38 22.56 2.48
N ARG A 536 1.90 21.56 3.20
CA ARG A 536 2.08 21.62 4.65
C ARG A 536 2.89 22.83 5.13
N PRO A 537 4.00 23.24 4.48
CA PRO A 537 4.75 24.43 4.92
C PRO A 537 3.92 25.71 4.87
N PHE A 538 2.95 25.80 3.96
CA PHE A 538 2.05 26.94 3.83
C PHE A 538 0.97 26.94 4.90
N VAL A 539 0.29 25.80 5.07
CA VAL A 539 -0.73 25.68 6.13
C VAL A 539 -0.10 25.93 7.49
N ALA A 540 1.16 25.54 7.69
CA ALA A 540 1.89 25.79 8.92
C ALA A 540 2.15 27.28 9.17
N GLN A 541 2.18 28.16 8.17
CA GLN A 541 2.37 29.59 8.38
C GLN A 541 1.13 30.25 9.02
N GLU A 542 -0.04 29.63 8.88
CA GLU A 542 -1.27 30.12 9.50
C GLU A 542 -1.24 29.98 11.02
N PRO A 543 -1.90 30.89 11.77
CA PRO A 543 -2.02 30.76 13.21
C PRO A 543 -2.92 29.58 13.58
N ALA A 544 -2.70 29.02 14.78
CA ALA A 544 -3.45 27.87 15.29
C ALA A 544 -4.97 28.09 15.30
N THR A 545 -5.42 29.33 15.46
CA THR A 545 -6.84 29.73 15.40
C THR A 545 -7.41 29.60 13.99
N SER A 546 -6.67 29.94 12.94
CA SER A 546 -7.07 29.73 11.54
C SER A 546 -7.07 28.25 11.18
N ILE A 547 -6.05 27.50 11.60
CA ILE A 547 -5.97 26.05 11.33
C ILE A 547 -7.15 25.31 11.98
N ALA A 548 -7.59 25.76 13.15
CA ALA A 548 -8.74 25.18 13.85
C ALA A 548 -10.08 25.33 13.10
N THR A 549 -10.18 26.24 12.13
CA THR A 549 -11.40 26.42 11.31
C THR A 549 -11.39 25.56 10.04
N LEU A 550 -10.31 24.82 9.77
CA LEU A 550 -10.28 23.86 8.66
C LEU A 550 -11.40 22.84 8.81
N ALA A 551 -12.13 22.61 7.72
CA ALA A 551 -13.09 21.52 7.68
C ALA A 551 -12.36 20.17 7.86
N ALA A 552 -13.06 19.19 8.44
CA ALA A 552 -12.47 17.89 8.76
C ALA A 552 -11.81 17.22 7.53
N LEU A 553 -12.48 17.26 6.37
CA LEU A 553 -11.99 16.63 5.13
C LEU A 553 -10.62 17.18 4.66
N PRO A 554 -10.43 18.50 4.43
CA PRO A 554 -9.11 19.07 4.17
C PRO A 554 -8.07 18.76 5.24
N ALA A 555 -8.46 18.81 6.52
CA ALA A 555 -7.56 18.54 7.63
C ALA A 555 -7.02 17.11 7.57
N ARG A 556 -7.90 16.10 7.39
CA ARG A 556 -7.48 14.70 7.21
C ARG A 556 -6.63 14.52 5.96
N TRP A 557 -6.97 15.20 4.86
CA TRP A 557 -6.24 15.08 3.60
C TRP A 557 -4.77 15.49 3.71
N LEU A 558 -4.38 16.41 4.61
CA LEU A 558 -2.98 16.81 4.75
C LEU A 558 -2.02 15.66 5.11
N PHE A 559 -2.51 14.63 5.81
CA PHE A 559 -1.73 13.48 6.29
C PHE A 559 -2.35 12.12 5.93
N ALA A 560 -3.37 12.10 5.08
CA ALA A 560 -4.01 10.85 4.66
C ALA A 560 -3.13 10.07 3.66
N VAL A 561 -2.92 8.79 3.95
CA VAL A 561 -2.26 7.82 3.07
C VAL A 561 -3.33 6.85 2.53
N PRO A 562 -3.44 6.66 1.20
CA PRO A 562 -4.39 5.70 0.64
C PRO A 562 -3.99 4.26 1.03
N THR A 563 -4.94 3.45 1.48
CA THR A 563 -4.76 2.01 1.75
C THR A 563 -5.94 1.22 1.20
N GLU A 564 -5.80 -0.10 1.00
CA GLU A 564 -6.89 -0.97 0.51
C GLU A 564 -8.14 -0.94 1.41
N ALA A 565 -7.96 -0.68 2.71
CA ALA A 565 -9.04 -0.56 3.69
C ALA A 565 -9.62 0.87 3.79
N GLY A 566 -9.16 1.80 2.93
CA GLY A 566 -9.49 3.22 2.95
C GLY A 566 -8.35 4.11 3.45
N PRO A 567 -8.44 5.45 3.32
CA PRO A 567 -7.34 6.34 3.66
C PRO A 567 -7.03 6.33 5.16
N ARG A 568 -5.79 6.00 5.53
CA ARG A 568 -5.31 6.00 6.92
C ARG A 568 -4.63 7.33 7.21
N PHE A 569 -4.82 7.86 8.41
CA PHE A 569 -4.13 9.08 8.85
C PHE A 569 -2.79 8.65 9.46
N GLU A 570 -1.66 9.07 8.88
CA GLU A 570 -0.35 8.58 9.32
C GLU A 570 0.65 9.73 9.47
N LEU A 571 1.46 9.64 10.51
CA LEU A 571 2.59 10.54 10.69
C LEU A 571 3.75 10.10 9.79
N PRO A 572 4.45 11.03 9.10
CA PRO A 572 5.65 10.69 8.34
C PRO A 572 6.74 10.10 9.24
N ALA A 573 7.53 9.16 8.73
CA ALA A 573 8.62 8.54 9.49
C ALA A 573 9.66 9.56 10.02
N ASN A 574 9.88 10.64 9.27
CA ASN A 574 10.75 11.76 9.66
C ASN A 574 9.94 13.07 9.61
N PRO A 575 9.20 13.42 10.68
CA PRO A 575 8.38 14.62 10.70
C PRO A 575 9.24 15.89 10.66
N THR A 576 8.85 16.85 9.83
CA THR A 576 9.48 18.17 9.71
C THR A 576 9.02 19.11 10.83
N GLU A 577 9.66 20.28 10.98
CA GLU A 577 9.19 21.30 11.94
C GLU A 577 7.73 21.73 11.70
N TYR A 578 7.27 21.70 10.45
CA TYR A 578 5.89 22.01 10.07
C TYR A 578 4.92 20.93 10.56
N ASP A 579 5.35 19.66 10.53
CA ASP A 579 4.55 18.53 11.00
C ASP A 579 4.39 18.56 12.53
N HIS A 580 5.45 18.96 13.25
CA HIS A 580 5.39 19.14 14.70
C HIS A 580 4.34 20.18 15.11
N TYR A 581 4.11 21.20 14.28
CA TYR A 581 3.10 22.23 14.52
C TYR A 581 1.71 21.81 14.03
N LEU A 582 1.61 21.28 12.81
CA LEU A 582 0.34 21.01 12.14
C LEU A 582 -0.36 19.74 12.62
N PHE A 583 0.40 18.65 12.78
CA PHE A 583 -0.19 17.35 13.06
C PHE A 583 -1.06 17.36 14.33
N PRO A 584 -0.62 17.96 15.46
CA PRO A 584 -1.44 18.01 16.67
C PRO A 584 -2.76 18.80 16.50
N LEU A 585 -2.73 19.92 15.76
CA LEU A 585 -3.90 20.75 15.49
C LEU A 585 -4.90 20.04 14.56
N VAL A 586 -4.38 19.32 13.57
CA VAL A 586 -5.17 18.52 12.64
C VAL A 586 -5.80 17.32 13.35
N VAL A 587 -5.05 16.58 14.16
CA VAL A 587 -5.57 15.44 14.95
C VAL A 587 -6.76 15.87 15.80
N ARG A 588 -6.65 17.00 16.51
CA ARG A 588 -7.76 17.56 17.29
C ARG A 588 -9.01 17.75 16.43
N THR A 589 -8.86 18.32 15.24
CA THR A 589 -9.96 18.58 14.29
C THR A 589 -10.57 17.29 13.75
N VAL A 590 -9.73 16.30 13.41
CA VAL A 590 -10.14 14.99 12.89
C VAL A 590 -10.90 14.19 13.94
N LEU A 591 -10.41 14.14 15.19
CA LEU A 591 -11.01 13.37 16.27
C LEU A 591 -12.33 13.97 16.78
N ALA A 592 -12.51 15.28 16.64
CA ALA A 592 -13.74 15.98 16.99
C ALA A 592 -14.88 15.76 15.97
N TYR A 593 -14.59 15.20 14.79
CA TYR A 593 -15.58 15.06 13.73
C TYR A 593 -16.44 13.78 13.90
N PRO A 594 -17.75 13.88 14.21
CA PRO A 594 -18.55 12.73 14.66
C PRO A 594 -18.85 11.68 13.59
N ARG A 595 -18.72 12.03 12.30
CA ARG A 595 -19.06 11.12 11.19
C ARG A 595 -17.96 10.11 10.86
N TRP A 596 -16.79 10.21 11.48
CA TRP A 596 -15.70 9.27 11.27
C TRP A 596 -15.59 8.28 12.42
N THR A 597 -15.85 7.01 12.11
CA THR A 597 -15.67 5.91 13.05
C THR A 597 -14.21 5.46 13.02
N ILE A 598 -13.39 6.03 13.91
CA ILE A 598 -11.99 5.61 14.11
C ILE A 598 -11.96 4.68 15.32
N PRO A 599 -11.41 3.45 15.20
CA PRO A 599 -11.27 2.53 16.33
C PRO A 599 -10.52 3.17 17.52
N ALA A 600 -10.93 2.86 18.74
CA ALA A 600 -10.39 3.49 19.95
C ALA A 600 -8.88 3.26 20.11
N ASP A 601 -8.38 2.08 19.76
CA ASP A 601 -6.95 1.75 19.73
C ASP A 601 -6.17 2.68 18.78
N VAL A 602 -6.71 2.94 17.59
CA VAL A 602 -6.08 3.85 16.61
C VAL A 602 -6.14 5.31 17.10
N ARG A 603 -7.25 5.73 17.72
CA ARG A 603 -7.38 7.08 18.31
C ARG A 603 -6.29 7.33 19.38
N ARG A 604 -5.98 6.33 20.21
CA ARG A 604 -4.94 6.41 21.23
C ARG A 604 -3.56 6.66 20.65
N PHE A 605 -3.21 5.97 19.56
CA PHE A 605 -1.95 6.21 18.85
C PHE A 605 -1.87 7.63 18.28
N TYR A 606 -2.95 8.11 17.64
CA TYR A 606 -2.98 9.48 17.09
C TYR A 606 -2.84 10.55 18.16
N VAL A 607 -3.52 10.40 19.31
CA VAL A 607 -3.39 11.34 20.42
C VAL A 607 -1.97 11.32 20.97
N LEU A 608 -1.39 10.14 21.17
CA LEU A 608 -0.02 10.04 21.70
C LEU A 608 1.00 10.72 20.78
N ASP A 609 0.97 10.42 19.48
CA ASP A 609 1.90 11.02 18.51
C ASP A 609 1.69 12.55 18.42
N ALA A 610 0.44 13.01 18.46
CA ALA A 610 0.11 14.42 18.51
C ALA A 610 0.65 15.10 19.78
N VAL A 611 0.56 14.46 20.94
CA VAL A 611 1.11 15.01 22.20
C VAL A 611 2.62 15.09 22.13
N ARG A 612 3.31 14.04 21.66
CA ARG A 612 4.78 14.05 21.49
C ARG A 612 5.24 15.20 20.61
N LEU A 613 4.63 15.33 19.44
CA LEU A 613 4.96 16.40 18.50
C LEU A 613 4.64 17.80 19.03
N ALA A 614 3.52 17.98 19.76
CA ALA A 614 3.18 19.26 20.37
C ALA A 614 4.18 19.66 21.46
N VAL A 615 4.67 18.70 22.25
CA VAL A 615 5.67 18.94 23.29
C VAL A 615 7.00 19.36 22.67
N ASP A 616 7.43 18.69 21.61
CA ASP A 616 8.69 18.97 20.90
C ASP A 616 8.61 20.22 19.99
N CYS A 617 7.42 20.72 19.69
CA CYS A 617 7.24 21.88 18.82
C CYS A 617 7.62 23.19 19.53
N ALA A 618 8.65 23.86 19.02
CA ALA A 618 9.10 25.17 19.53
C ALA A 618 8.11 26.32 19.30
N ARG A 619 7.11 26.15 18.41
CA ARG A 619 6.15 27.20 18.07
C ARG A 619 4.99 27.32 19.06
N PHE A 620 4.71 26.27 19.82
CA PHE A 620 3.79 26.40 20.95
C PHE A 620 4.56 26.95 22.14
N ASP A 621 4.06 28.02 22.74
CA ASP A 621 4.45 28.36 24.10
C ASP A 621 3.87 27.33 25.08
N ASP A 622 4.38 27.32 26.30
CA ASP A 622 3.99 26.31 27.29
C ASP A 622 2.48 26.37 27.61
N ALA A 623 1.86 27.55 27.57
CA ALA A 623 0.42 27.70 27.80
C ALA A 623 -0.42 27.08 26.68
N SER A 624 -0.12 27.41 25.42
CA SER A 624 -0.81 26.88 24.25
C SER A 624 -0.59 25.37 24.09
N CYS A 625 0.61 24.88 24.42
CA CYS A 625 0.92 23.45 24.42
C CYS A 625 0.06 22.72 25.45
N ARG A 626 -0.03 23.24 26.70
CA ARG A 626 -0.89 22.66 27.74
C ARG A 626 -2.35 22.58 27.33
N GLU A 627 -2.90 23.66 26.77
CA GLU A 627 -4.29 23.70 26.30
C GLU A 627 -4.54 22.68 25.19
N LEU A 628 -3.61 22.54 24.25
CA LEU A 628 -3.72 21.58 23.15
C LEU A 628 -3.61 20.13 23.64
N VAL A 629 -2.65 19.83 24.51
CA VAL A 629 -2.47 18.50 25.11
C VAL A 629 -3.71 18.09 25.90
N ALA A 630 -4.27 19.00 26.72
CA ALA A 630 -5.51 18.74 27.44
C ALA A 630 -6.67 18.41 26.49
N ALA A 631 -6.87 19.22 25.45
CA ALA A 631 -7.93 18.99 24.45
C ALA A 631 -7.76 17.65 23.69
N LEU A 632 -6.52 17.22 23.43
CA LEU A 632 -6.23 15.94 22.79
C LEU A 632 -6.54 14.75 23.71
N VAL A 633 -6.08 14.80 24.97
CA VAL A 633 -6.32 13.73 25.95
C VAL A 633 -7.80 13.61 26.34
N ASP A 634 -8.53 14.74 26.39
CA ASP A 634 -9.97 14.74 26.59
C ASP A 634 -10.73 14.06 25.45
N SER A 635 -10.15 14.05 24.23
CA SER A 635 -10.76 13.41 23.06
C SER A 635 -10.57 11.89 23.04
N GLU A 636 -9.45 11.38 23.53
CA GLU A 636 -9.16 9.97 23.75
C GLU A 636 -7.93 9.85 24.68
N VAL A 637 -8.02 8.99 25.70
CA VAL A 637 -6.93 8.82 26.67
C VAL A 637 -5.85 7.89 26.09
N PRO A 638 -4.59 8.35 25.87
CA PRO A 638 -3.51 7.54 25.31
C PRO A 638 -2.95 6.54 26.34
N ASP A 639 -1.86 5.84 25.99
CA ASP A 639 -1.20 4.93 26.93
C ASP A 639 -0.71 5.66 28.19
N ALA A 640 -0.98 5.01 29.32
CA ALA A 640 -0.73 5.57 30.64
C ALA A 640 0.76 5.82 30.90
N ASN A 641 1.60 4.84 30.58
CA ASN A 641 3.02 4.85 30.90
C ASN A 641 3.74 5.91 30.07
N GLU A 642 3.35 6.03 28.80
CA GLU A 642 3.95 7.01 27.90
C GLU A 642 3.55 8.45 28.29
N LEU A 643 2.30 8.68 28.68
CA LEU A 643 1.86 10.00 29.13
C LEU A 643 2.53 10.41 30.46
N ILE A 644 2.75 9.47 31.39
CA ILE A 644 3.53 9.69 32.62
C ILE A 644 4.98 10.04 32.28
N ALA A 645 5.61 9.31 31.36
CA ALA A 645 6.97 9.59 30.94
C ALA A 645 7.11 11.01 30.36
N LEU A 646 6.15 11.44 29.53
CA LEU A 646 6.10 12.79 28.98
C LEU A 646 5.86 13.85 30.05
N SER A 647 4.97 13.62 31.00
CA SER A 647 4.73 14.54 32.13
C SER A 647 5.97 14.73 33.00
N ASN A 648 6.69 13.64 33.30
CA ASN A 648 7.93 13.71 34.08
C ASN A 648 9.06 14.42 33.32
N ALA A 649 9.15 14.23 31.99
CA ALA A 649 10.19 14.86 31.17
C ALA A 649 9.91 16.34 30.88
N HIS A 650 8.63 16.71 30.71
CA HIS A 650 8.20 18.05 30.27
C HIS A 650 7.04 18.61 31.12
N PRO A 651 7.22 18.78 32.44
CA PRO A 651 6.13 19.14 33.36
C PRO A 651 5.46 20.49 33.07
N SER A 652 6.17 21.45 32.46
CA SER A 652 5.59 22.74 32.08
C SER A 652 4.63 22.66 30.88
N ARG A 653 4.75 21.61 30.05
CA ARG A 653 3.95 21.39 28.83
C ARG A 653 2.92 20.27 28.98
N VAL A 654 3.24 19.24 29.76
CA VAL A 654 2.33 18.13 30.09
C VAL A 654 2.14 18.10 31.61
N PRO A 655 1.28 18.97 32.16
CA PRO A 655 1.09 19.06 33.59
C PRO A 655 0.42 17.79 34.11
N PRO A 656 0.70 17.37 35.34
CA PRO A 656 0.07 16.22 35.97
C PRO A 656 -1.47 16.29 35.99
N ALA A 657 -2.06 17.50 35.90
CA ALA A 657 -3.50 17.70 35.74
C ALA A 657 -4.11 16.97 34.54
N VAL A 658 -3.36 16.77 33.45
CA VAL A 658 -3.82 16.01 32.25
C VAL A 658 -4.05 14.53 32.58
N LEU A 659 -3.44 14.01 33.65
CA LEU A 659 -3.59 12.63 34.11
C LEU A 659 -4.90 12.40 34.88
N ALA A 660 -5.70 13.44 35.13
CA ALA A 660 -6.90 13.38 35.97
C ALA A 660 -7.88 12.30 35.51
N THR A 661 -8.17 12.20 34.21
CA THR A 661 -9.08 11.18 33.68
C THR A 661 -8.60 9.76 34.02
N MET A 662 -7.29 9.51 33.97
CA MET A 662 -6.72 8.21 34.33
C MET A 662 -6.76 7.94 35.84
N VAL A 663 -6.49 8.97 36.66
CA VAL A 663 -6.53 8.86 38.12
C VAL A 663 -7.95 8.64 38.64
N PHE A 664 -8.95 9.34 38.10
CA PHE A 664 -10.33 9.23 38.55
C PHE A 664 -11.06 8.01 37.97
N HIS A 665 -10.77 7.62 36.72
CA HIS A 665 -11.60 6.65 35.99
C HIS A 665 -10.83 5.43 35.42
N GLY A 666 -9.52 5.53 35.25
CA GLY A 666 -8.70 4.53 34.56
C GLY A 666 -8.09 3.44 35.44
N ALA A 667 -7.47 2.45 34.80
CA ALA A 667 -6.58 1.49 35.45
C ALA A 667 -5.19 2.13 35.63
N GLY A 668 -5.01 2.90 36.71
CA GLY A 668 -3.73 3.54 37.04
C GLY A 668 -2.81 2.60 37.82
N ASP A 669 -1.49 2.76 37.72
CA ASP A 669 -0.48 2.00 38.47
C ASP A 669 0.26 2.85 39.52
N ASP A 670 1.17 2.23 40.28
CA ASP A 670 1.91 2.92 41.35
C ASP A 670 2.78 4.07 40.82
N GLY A 671 3.25 3.98 39.57
CA GLY A 671 4.00 5.03 38.90
C GLY A 671 3.15 6.27 38.64
N LEU A 672 1.94 6.07 38.09
CA LEU A 672 0.96 7.12 37.86
C LEU A 672 0.65 7.90 39.13
N PHE A 673 0.28 7.18 40.19
CA PHE A 673 -0.18 7.81 41.42
C PHE A 673 0.94 8.58 42.11
N ARG A 674 2.17 8.03 42.12
CA ARG A 674 3.33 8.72 42.68
C ARG A 674 3.67 10.01 41.91
N THR A 675 3.68 9.97 40.57
CA THR A 675 3.93 11.16 39.75
C THR A 675 2.94 12.28 40.06
N VAL A 676 1.66 11.95 40.31
CA VAL A 676 0.65 12.94 40.65
C VAL A 676 0.80 13.47 42.09
N VAL A 677 1.12 12.59 43.05
CA VAL A 677 1.30 12.99 44.47
C VAL A 677 2.54 13.88 44.65
N ASP A 678 3.62 13.60 43.92
CA ASP A 678 4.87 14.37 44.00
C ASP A 678 4.80 15.71 43.23
N ALA A 679 3.71 15.97 42.50
CA ALA A 679 3.55 17.16 41.67
C ALA A 679 3.16 18.41 42.48
N SER A 680 3.98 19.46 42.41
CA SER A 680 3.72 20.73 43.12
C SER A 680 2.49 21.50 42.62
N ASP A 681 2.14 21.32 41.34
CA ASP A 681 1.16 22.15 40.63
C ASP A 681 -0.17 21.40 40.37
N ALA A 682 -0.30 20.18 40.89
CA ALA A 682 -1.52 19.39 40.75
C ALA A 682 -2.62 19.89 41.69
N ASP A 683 -3.87 19.79 41.22
CA ASP A 683 -5.04 20.14 42.02
C ASP A 683 -5.16 19.23 43.26
N ALA A 684 -5.59 19.80 44.39
CA ALA A 684 -5.70 19.06 45.65
C ALA A 684 -6.63 17.84 45.55
N THR A 685 -7.70 17.92 44.74
CA THR A 685 -8.60 16.77 44.52
C THR A 685 -7.91 15.66 43.73
N LEU A 686 -7.04 16.02 42.78
CA LEU A 686 -6.28 15.06 41.99
C LEU A 686 -5.21 14.36 42.84
N ILE A 687 -4.50 15.12 43.70
CA ILE A 687 -3.54 14.57 44.66
C ILE A 687 -4.24 13.61 45.63
N ALA A 688 -5.36 14.02 46.22
CA ALA A 688 -6.14 13.18 47.13
C ALA A 688 -6.62 11.89 46.45
N ALA A 689 -7.11 11.96 45.21
CA ALA A 689 -7.53 10.77 44.46
C ALA A 689 -6.36 9.82 44.17
N ALA A 690 -5.20 10.35 43.76
CA ALA A 690 -4.00 9.55 43.51
C ALA A 690 -3.45 8.92 44.80
N SER A 691 -3.39 9.69 45.89
CA SER A 691 -2.97 9.24 47.22
C SER A 691 -3.79 8.03 47.68
N LEU A 692 -5.12 8.14 47.68
CA LEU A 692 -6.01 7.06 48.13
C LEU A 692 -5.86 5.80 47.28
N ARG A 693 -5.76 5.93 45.96
CA ARG A 693 -5.56 4.78 45.06
C ARG A 693 -4.18 4.14 45.25
N GLY A 694 -3.14 4.94 45.49
CA GLY A 694 -1.79 4.44 45.82
C GLY A 694 -1.80 3.60 47.10
N TRP A 695 -2.48 4.08 48.15
CA TRP A 695 -2.66 3.32 49.39
C TRP A 695 -3.41 2.01 49.19
N TYR A 696 -4.53 2.04 48.45
CA TYR A 696 -5.30 0.85 48.12
C TYR A 696 -4.42 -0.23 47.46
N ARG A 697 -3.61 0.16 46.46
CA ARG A 697 -2.71 -0.77 45.75
C ARG A 697 -1.63 -1.35 46.63
N SER A 698 -1.11 -0.57 47.58
CA SER A 698 -0.12 -1.06 48.55
C SER A 698 -0.69 -2.10 49.54
N GLY A 699 -2.02 -2.30 49.55
CA GLY A 699 -2.71 -3.18 50.50
C GLY A 699 -2.73 -2.63 51.92
N ARG A 700 -2.59 -1.31 52.09
CA ARG A 700 -2.52 -0.63 53.39
C ARG A 700 -3.54 0.51 53.46
N VAL A 701 -3.86 0.91 54.67
CA VAL A 701 -4.68 2.11 54.94
C VAL A 701 -3.77 3.32 55.24
N PRO A 702 -4.11 4.53 54.75
CA PRO A 702 -3.36 5.75 55.07
C PRO A 702 -3.46 6.08 56.56
N PRO A 703 -2.54 6.88 57.13
CA PRO A 703 -2.72 7.45 58.47
C PRO A 703 -4.07 8.17 58.61
N ALA A 704 -4.72 8.08 59.78
CA ALA A 704 -6.09 8.56 59.95
C ALA A 704 -6.27 10.05 59.59
N ALA A 705 -5.31 10.90 59.93
CA ALA A 705 -5.36 12.33 59.60
C ALA A 705 -5.31 12.57 58.09
N ASP A 706 -4.42 11.87 57.38
CA ASP A 706 -4.26 12.00 55.92
C ASP A 706 -5.48 11.43 55.18
N TRP A 707 -6.00 10.28 55.64
CA TRP A 707 -7.19 9.67 55.04
C TRP A 707 -8.43 10.56 55.18
N VAL A 708 -8.64 11.14 56.37
CA VAL A 708 -9.73 12.09 56.60
C VAL A 708 -9.56 13.33 55.74
N HIS A 709 -8.33 13.87 55.66
CA HIS A 709 -8.04 15.03 54.81
C HIS A 709 -8.36 14.77 53.34
N ASP A 710 -7.88 13.67 52.77
CA ASP A 710 -8.11 13.32 51.36
C ASP A 710 -9.62 13.11 51.06
N VAL A 711 -10.36 12.49 51.98
CA VAL A 711 -11.82 12.33 51.87
C VAL A 711 -12.54 13.67 51.93
N GLU A 712 -12.12 14.57 52.82
CA GLU A 712 -12.70 15.91 52.94
C GLU A 712 -12.43 16.76 51.71
N VAL A 713 -11.21 16.72 51.16
CA VAL A 713 -10.83 17.41 49.93
C VAL A 713 -11.69 16.95 48.75
N LEU A 714 -11.84 15.64 48.56
CA LEU A 714 -12.66 15.07 47.47
C LEU A 714 -14.18 15.30 47.66
N GLY A 715 -14.62 15.49 48.91
CA GLY A 715 -16.03 15.70 49.23
C GLY A 715 -16.44 17.17 49.34
N ALA A 716 -15.51 18.13 49.40
CA ALA A 716 -15.77 19.55 49.67
C ALA A 716 -16.58 20.31 48.59
N GLY A 717 -16.72 19.76 47.37
CA GLY A 717 -17.50 20.37 46.29
C GLY A 717 -19.01 20.09 46.36
N ASP A 718 -19.80 20.80 45.54
CA ASP A 718 -21.26 20.59 45.47
C ASP A 718 -21.69 19.54 44.41
N ASN A 719 -20.81 19.22 43.46
CA ASN A 719 -21.07 18.30 42.35
C ASN A 719 -20.21 17.03 42.43
N HIS A 720 -20.85 15.89 42.72
CA HIS A 720 -20.20 14.58 42.85
C HIS A 720 -20.63 13.59 41.77
N ALA A 721 -21.10 14.06 40.60
CA ALA A 721 -21.51 13.20 39.50
C ALA A 721 -20.38 12.26 39.03
N TRP A 722 -19.12 12.69 39.16
CA TRP A 722 -17.92 11.92 38.80
C TRP A 722 -17.81 10.59 39.57
N VAL A 723 -18.38 10.48 40.76
CA VAL A 723 -18.38 9.25 41.58
C VAL A 723 -19.06 8.09 40.85
N ALA A 724 -20.04 8.39 40.00
CA ALA A 724 -20.77 7.38 39.23
C ALA A 724 -19.89 6.66 38.20
N SER A 725 -18.82 7.29 37.71
CA SER A 725 -17.86 6.73 36.75
C SER A 725 -16.48 6.51 37.36
N ALA A 726 -16.29 6.77 38.65
CA ALA A 726 -15.01 6.64 39.32
C ALA A 726 -14.51 5.19 39.37
N ALA A 727 -13.19 5.03 39.45
CA ALA A 727 -12.52 3.76 39.62
C ALA A 727 -12.94 3.08 40.94
N ALA A 728 -13.06 1.74 40.90
CA ALA A 728 -13.61 0.95 42.00
C ALA A 728 -12.79 1.06 43.30
N ASP A 729 -11.46 1.08 43.18
CA ASP A 729 -10.50 1.25 44.27
C ASP A 729 -10.64 2.61 44.96
N LEU A 730 -10.76 3.69 44.18
CA LEU A 730 -10.97 5.04 44.69
C LEU A 730 -12.29 5.14 45.48
N VAL A 731 -13.38 4.61 44.92
CA VAL A 731 -14.69 4.60 45.60
C VAL A 731 -14.63 3.77 46.88
N ALA A 732 -13.90 2.64 46.89
CA ALA A 732 -13.77 1.81 48.08
C ALA A 732 -13.01 2.52 49.22
N MET A 733 -11.90 3.19 48.88
CA MET A 733 -11.13 4.01 49.83
C MET A 733 -11.92 5.20 50.37
N LEU A 734 -12.69 5.86 49.52
CA LEU A 734 -13.57 6.96 49.92
C LEU A 734 -14.68 6.50 50.86
N ALA A 735 -15.32 5.36 50.54
CA ALA A 735 -16.39 4.81 51.38
C ALA A 735 -15.87 4.40 52.77
N ALA A 736 -14.77 3.65 52.86
CA ALA A 736 -14.20 3.26 54.15
C ALA A 736 -13.65 4.47 54.93
N GLY A 737 -12.94 5.38 54.25
CA GLY A 737 -12.43 6.62 54.86
C GLY A 737 -13.52 7.55 55.37
N SER A 738 -14.67 7.59 54.69
CA SER A 738 -15.82 8.38 55.15
C SER A 738 -16.34 7.92 56.52
N VAL A 739 -16.18 6.64 56.88
CA VAL A 739 -16.55 6.11 58.21
C VAL A 739 -15.62 6.67 59.28
N VAL A 740 -14.30 6.66 59.01
CA VAL A 740 -13.27 7.24 59.89
C VAL A 740 -13.48 8.75 60.05
N ALA A 741 -13.75 9.46 58.95
CA ALA A 741 -14.07 10.90 58.95
C ALA A 741 -15.36 11.21 59.73
N THR A 742 -16.38 10.36 59.60
CA THR A 742 -17.66 10.50 60.31
C THR A 742 -17.48 10.35 61.83
N GLN A 743 -16.63 9.42 62.29
CA GLN A 743 -16.27 9.31 63.71
C GLN A 743 -15.59 10.58 64.22
N GLY A 744 -14.72 11.20 63.41
CA GLY A 744 -14.04 12.45 63.72
C GLY A 744 -14.93 13.70 63.67
N GLY A 745 -16.21 13.57 63.29
CA GLY A 745 -17.15 14.69 63.21
C GLY A 745 -17.08 15.51 61.92
N SER A 746 -16.57 14.93 60.82
CA SER A 746 -16.49 15.60 59.52
C SER A 746 -17.87 16.02 59.01
N THR A 747 -17.99 17.30 58.60
CA THR A 747 -19.24 17.85 58.06
C THR A 747 -19.47 17.46 56.59
N VAL A 748 -18.39 17.12 55.87
CA VAL A 748 -18.44 16.63 54.47
C VAL A 748 -19.11 15.25 54.40
N CYS A 749 -18.87 14.42 55.41
CA CYS A 749 -19.50 13.12 55.58
C CYS A 749 -20.82 13.20 56.37
N ALA A 750 -21.50 14.36 56.38
CA ALA A 750 -22.80 14.47 57.02
C ALA A 750 -23.88 13.70 56.24
N PRO A 751 -24.92 13.18 56.92
CA PRO A 751 -25.91 12.28 56.30
C PRO A 751 -26.69 12.89 55.13
N ALA A 752 -26.81 14.22 55.11
CA ALA A 752 -27.50 14.98 54.07
C ALA A 752 -26.57 15.38 52.89
N SER A 753 -25.27 15.10 52.96
CA SER A 753 -24.33 15.54 51.94
C SER A 753 -24.60 14.85 50.59
N THR A 754 -24.42 15.59 49.50
CA THR A 754 -24.47 15.06 48.14
C THR A 754 -23.38 14.01 47.92
N PHE A 755 -22.23 14.19 48.56
CA PHE A 755 -21.09 13.27 48.51
C PHE A 755 -21.40 11.87 49.04
N LEU A 756 -21.92 11.77 50.27
CA LEU A 756 -22.27 10.46 50.84
C LEU A 756 -23.35 9.75 50.02
N ARG A 757 -24.34 10.49 49.50
CA ARG A 757 -25.37 9.91 48.62
C ARG A 757 -24.77 9.34 47.33
N ALA A 758 -23.81 10.05 46.72
CA ALA A 758 -23.13 9.59 45.51
C ALA A 758 -22.30 8.32 45.77
N LEU A 759 -21.52 8.28 46.86
CA LEU A 759 -20.76 7.09 47.26
C LEU A 759 -21.69 5.90 47.53
N SER A 760 -22.76 6.14 48.29
CA SER A 760 -23.68 5.09 48.73
C SER A 760 -24.36 4.36 47.57
N GLY A 761 -24.59 5.04 46.44
CA GLY A 761 -25.11 4.42 45.21
C GLY A 761 -24.16 3.39 44.57
N ARG A 762 -22.85 3.47 44.83
CA ARG A 762 -21.82 2.59 44.25
C ARG A 762 -21.41 1.42 45.14
N ILE A 763 -21.64 1.51 46.46
CA ILE A 763 -21.20 0.48 47.44
C ILE A 763 -21.74 -0.93 47.16
N PRO A 764 -22.99 -1.15 46.68
CA PRO A 764 -23.48 -2.52 46.45
C PRO A 764 -22.55 -3.37 45.57
N ALA A 765 -21.83 -2.76 44.61
CA ALA A 765 -20.86 -3.44 43.76
C ALA A 765 -19.47 -3.66 44.41
N LEU A 766 -19.20 -2.99 45.54
CA LEU A 766 -17.88 -2.90 46.20
C LEU A 766 -17.92 -3.34 47.67
N THR A 767 -18.98 -4.05 48.08
CA THR A 767 -19.25 -4.33 49.50
C THR A 767 -18.10 -5.05 50.20
N THR A 768 -17.47 -6.02 49.53
CA THR A 768 -16.35 -6.78 50.09
C THR A 768 -15.12 -5.89 50.31
N GLN A 769 -14.73 -5.10 49.30
CA GLN A 769 -13.57 -4.22 49.36
C GLN A 769 -13.72 -3.17 50.46
N VAL A 770 -14.90 -2.55 50.56
CA VAL A 770 -15.17 -1.55 51.58
C VAL A 770 -15.16 -2.17 52.98
N ALA A 771 -15.71 -3.39 53.16
CA ALA A 771 -15.67 -4.10 54.44
C ALA A 771 -14.24 -4.45 54.86
N GLU A 772 -13.41 -4.92 53.94
CA GLU A 772 -11.99 -5.23 54.19
C GLU A 772 -11.19 -3.99 54.60
N LEU A 773 -11.38 -2.86 53.91
CA LEU A 773 -10.73 -1.60 54.27
C LEU A 773 -11.22 -1.04 55.61
N THR A 774 -12.51 -1.16 55.89
CA THR A 774 -13.09 -0.74 57.18
C THR A 774 -12.48 -1.57 58.31
N ARG A 775 -12.30 -2.88 58.10
CA ARG A 775 -11.59 -3.74 59.05
C ARG A 775 -10.12 -3.35 59.22
N ALA A 776 -9.40 -3.13 58.11
CA ALA A 776 -8.01 -2.71 58.16
C ALA A 776 -7.84 -1.39 58.94
N SER A 777 -8.80 -0.46 58.84
CA SER A 777 -8.81 0.77 59.64
C SER A 777 -9.00 0.51 61.15
N ALA A 778 -9.80 -0.50 61.52
CA ALA A 778 -9.98 -0.92 62.90
C ALA A 778 -8.72 -1.59 63.46
N ASP A 779 -8.11 -2.50 62.71
CA ASP A 779 -6.87 -3.18 63.10
C ASP A 779 -5.70 -2.19 63.24
N ALA A 780 -5.68 -1.14 62.41
CA ALA A 780 -4.72 -0.02 62.51
C ALA A 780 -5.02 0.96 63.66
N GLY A 781 -6.10 0.76 64.43
CA GLY A 781 -6.50 1.61 65.54
C GLY A 781 -7.05 2.99 65.13
N GLN A 782 -7.44 3.16 63.86
CA GLN A 782 -7.97 4.42 63.31
C GLN A 782 -9.47 4.54 63.56
N LEU A 783 -10.17 3.40 63.56
CA LEU A 783 -11.58 3.30 63.93
C LEU A 783 -11.69 2.87 65.40
N ASP A 784 -12.36 3.68 66.23
CA ASP A 784 -12.57 3.37 67.64
C ASP A 784 -13.63 2.29 67.76
N MET A 785 -13.20 1.09 68.16
CA MET A 785 -14.09 -0.05 68.33
C MET A 785 -15.17 0.17 69.39
N ASN A 786 -14.96 1.05 70.36
CA ASN A 786 -16.00 1.46 71.30
C ASN A 786 -17.04 2.35 70.62
N TRP A 787 -16.62 3.24 69.72
CA TRP A 787 -17.55 4.01 68.90
C TRP A 787 -18.38 3.08 67.99
N VAL A 788 -17.75 2.10 67.34
CA VAL A 788 -18.47 1.10 66.51
C VAL A 788 -19.46 0.29 67.35
N ALA A 789 -19.06 -0.15 68.55
CA ALA A 789 -19.93 -0.82 69.51
C ALA A 789 -21.13 0.06 69.92
N ALA A 790 -20.89 1.35 70.16
CA ALA A 790 -21.95 2.30 70.47
C ALA A 790 -22.94 2.45 69.31
N GLN A 791 -22.45 2.59 68.07
CA GLN A 791 -23.33 2.70 66.89
C GLN A 791 -24.15 1.44 66.66
N SER A 792 -23.53 0.25 66.72
CA SER A 792 -24.24 -1.05 66.62
C SER A 792 -25.36 -1.16 67.66
N PHE A 793 -25.06 -0.80 68.92
CA PHE A 793 -26.02 -0.89 70.00
C PHE A 793 -27.19 0.10 69.83
N LEU A 794 -26.90 1.37 69.56
CA LEU A 794 -27.92 2.40 69.33
C LEU A 794 -28.86 2.03 68.18
N ARG A 795 -28.29 1.49 67.09
CA ARG A 795 -29.04 0.99 65.94
C ARG A 795 -29.89 -0.22 66.29
N SER A 796 -29.43 -1.11 67.17
CA SER A 796 -30.25 -2.23 67.70
C SER A 796 -31.47 -1.76 68.48
N MET A 797 -31.35 -0.65 69.20
CA MET A 797 -32.45 -0.02 69.95
C MET A 797 -33.34 0.90 69.09
N ARG A 798 -33.04 1.05 67.79
CA ARG A 798 -33.70 2.02 66.89
C ARG A 798 -33.63 3.45 67.42
N LEU A 799 -32.52 3.79 68.06
CA LEU A 799 -32.23 5.13 68.55
C LEU A 799 -31.36 5.90 67.53
N PRO A 800 -31.30 7.24 67.64
CA PRO A 800 -30.38 8.04 66.84
C PRO A 800 -28.96 7.50 66.98
N HIS A 801 -28.35 7.19 65.84
CA HIS A 801 -26.97 6.76 65.68
C HIS A 801 -26.36 7.62 64.58
N THR A 802 -25.05 7.67 64.50
CA THR A 802 -24.36 8.41 63.44
C THR A 802 -24.58 7.68 62.11
N VAL A 803 -25.22 8.35 61.16
CA VAL A 803 -25.46 7.81 59.82
C VAL A 803 -24.15 7.86 59.03
N THR A 804 -23.77 6.73 58.49
CA THR A 804 -22.56 6.50 57.69
C THR A 804 -22.93 6.18 56.24
N VAL A 805 -21.93 6.03 55.39
CA VAL A 805 -22.10 5.65 53.97
C VAL A 805 -22.87 4.33 53.77
N PHE A 806 -22.89 3.46 54.78
CA PHE A 806 -23.54 2.14 54.78
C PHE A 806 -25.02 2.15 55.18
N ASP A 807 -25.56 3.29 55.63
CA ASP A 807 -26.93 3.38 56.16
C ASP A 807 -28.02 3.54 55.09
N ASN A 808 -27.69 3.16 53.85
CA ASN A 808 -28.61 3.15 52.72
C ASN A 808 -29.55 1.93 52.78
N PRO A 809 -30.86 2.09 52.50
CA PRO A 809 -31.84 1.01 52.52
C PRO A 809 -31.53 -0.19 51.59
N VAL A 810 -30.56 -0.10 50.67
CA VAL A 810 -30.09 -1.23 49.84
C VAL A 810 -29.31 -2.27 50.66
N PHE A 811 -28.69 -1.89 51.79
CA PHE A 811 -28.02 -2.80 52.71
C PHE A 811 -29.02 -3.46 53.68
N THR A 812 -29.87 -4.36 53.17
CA THR A 812 -30.79 -5.16 54.01
C THR A 812 -30.15 -6.42 54.62
N GLY A 813 -28.82 -6.48 54.68
CA GLY A 813 -28.03 -7.62 55.18
C GLY A 813 -27.47 -7.44 56.61
N ARG A 814 -26.50 -8.30 56.98
CA ARG A 814 -25.75 -8.18 58.25
C ARG A 814 -25.19 -6.75 58.36
N ARG A 815 -25.47 -6.09 59.48
CA ARG A 815 -24.99 -4.73 59.79
C ARG A 815 -23.46 -4.72 59.77
N TRP A 816 -22.87 -3.71 59.13
CA TRP A 816 -21.42 -3.62 58.97
C TRP A 816 -20.71 -3.49 60.33
N GLU A 817 -21.34 -2.77 61.27
CA GLU A 817 -20.86 -2.60 62.63
C GLU A 817 -20.75 -3.97 63.33
N ASP A 818 -21.77 -4.81 63.17
CA ASP A 818 -21.78 -6.15 63.76
C ASP A 818 -20.77 -7.09 63.09
N ALA A 819 -20.45 -6.88 61.81
CA ALA A 819 -19.45 -7.67 61.11
C ALA A 819 -18.04 -7.35 61.62
N VAL A 820 -17.70 -6.06 61.67
CA VAL A 820 -16.40 -5.57 62.17
C VAL A 820 -16.22 -5.93 63.65
N LEU A 821 -17.27 -5.79 64.48
CA LEU A 821 -17.24 -6.17 65.89
C LEU A 821 -17.01 -7.66 66.09
N ARG A 822 -17.77 -8.54 65.42
CA ARG A 822 -17.61 -10.00 65.60
C ARG A 822 -16.21 -10.46 65.23
N GLU A 823 -15.67 -9.94 64.13
CA GLU A 823 -14.34 -10.33 63.67
C GLU A 823 -13.24 -9.82 64.62
N ALA A 824 -13.35 -8.59 65.13
CA ALA A 824 -12.42 -8.07 66.14
C ALA A 824 -12.50 -8.82 67.48
N ILE A 825 -13.68 -9.32 67.83
CA ILE A 825 -13.89 -10.17 69.01
C ILE A 825 -13.25 -11.55 68.79
N ASP A 826 -13.52 -12.17 67.64
CA ASP A 826 -12.98 -13.48 67.25
C ASP A 826 -11.43 -13.45 67.14
N ALA A 827 -10.87 -12.35 66.64
CA ALA A 827 -9.43 -12.10 66.58
C ALA A 827 -8.82 -11.72 67.94
N GLY A 828 -9.64 -11.45 68.96
CA GLY A 828 -9.20 -11.02 70.29
C GLY A 828 -8.63 -9.60 70.37
N THR A 829 -8.74 -8.81 69.29
CA THR A 829 -8.30 -7.41 69.22
C THR A 829 -9.27 -6.46 69.93
N TYR A 830 -10.53 -6.87 70.10
CA TYR A 830 -11.54 -6.13 70.86
C TYR A 830 -12.15 -6.97 71.98
N ARG A 831 -12.03 -6.49 73.23
CA ARG A 831 -12.61 -7.16 74.41
C ARG A 831 -13.99 -6.66 74.80
N GLY A 832 -14.36 -5.46 74.32
CA GLY A 832 -15.65 -4.81 74.48
C GLY A 832 -16.16 -4.61 75.91
N PRO A 833 -17.32 -3.94 76.06
CA PRO A 833 -18.01 -3.84 77.34
C PRO A 833 -18.51 -5.22 77.77
N ARG A 834 -18.37 -5.54 79.06
CA ARG A 834 -18.80 -6.82 79.67
C ARG A 834 -20.09 -6.70 80.45
N THR A 835 -20.47 -5.48 80.80
CA THR A 835 -21.66 -5.17 81.60
C THR A 835 -22.53 -4.12 80.92
N ALA A 836 -23.82 -4.08 81.26
CA ALA A 836 -24.73 -3.05 80.77
C ALA A 836 -24.32 -1.62 81.21
N ALA A 837 -23.57 -1.49 82.31
CA ALA A 837 -23.03 -0.21 82.77
C ALA A 837 -21.85 0.24 81.88
N GLU A 838 -20.93 -0.67 81.56
CA GLU A 838 -19.84 -0.38 80.62
C GLU A 838 -20.37 -0.04 79.23
N LEU A 839 -21.37 -0.77 78.72
CA LEU A 839 -21.98 -0.45 77.42
C LEU A 839 -22.70 0.91 77.44
N ARG A 840 -23.35 1.27 78.55
CA ARG A 840 -23.90 2.63 78.71
C ARG A 840 -22.81 3.69 78.61
N ASP A 841 -21.67 3.47 79.26
CA ASP A 841 -20.57 4.42 79.26
C ASP A 841 -19.92 4.54 77.87
N THR A 842 -19.82 3.43 77.14
CA THR A 842 -19.41 3.39 75.73
C THR A 842 -20.34 4.21 74.83
N VAL A 843 -21.65 4.19 75.10
CA VAL A 843 -22.68 4.86 74.29
C VAL A 843 -22.91 6.31 74.70
N TRP A 844 -22.48 6.69 75.91
CA TRP A 844 -22.71 8.00 76.51
C TRP A 844 -22.24 9.19 75.66
N PRO A 845 -21.07 9.17 74.98
CA PRO A 845 -20.64 10.26 74.11
C PRO A 845 -21.64 10.60 73.01
N THR A 846 -22.30 9.58 72.44
CA THR A 846 -23.34 9.79 71.43
C THR A 846 -24.67 10.22 72.06
N ILE A 847 -25.14 9.55 73.13
CA ILE A 847 -26.44 9.88 73.75
C ILE A 847 -26.47 11.28 74.37
N SER A 848 -25.37 11.71 75.00
CA SER A 848 -25.26 13.04 75.63
C SER A 848 -25.43 14.22 74.67
N THR A 849 -25.31 14.00 73.37
CA THR A 849 -25.49 15.02 72.32
C THR A 849 -26.82 14.90 71.58
N THR A 850 -27.68 13.94 71.95
CA THR A 850 -29.00 13.74 71.35
C THR A 850 -30.11 14.53 72.06
N SER A 851 -31.31 14.57 71.47
CA SER A 851 -32.48 15.20 72.09
C SER A 851 -32.87 14.53 73.41
N ALA A 852 -33.46 15.29 74.34
CA ALA A 852 -33.94 14.77 75.62
C ALA A 852 -34.86 13.53 75.48
N ASP A 853 -35.77 13.54 74.49
CA ASP A 853 -36.64 12.39 74.19
C ASP A 853 -35.87 11.12 73.82
N ALA A 854 -34.81 11.25 73.00
CA ALA A 854 -33.96 10.12 72.62
C ALA A 854 -33.16 9.58 73.82
N ALA A 855 -32.69 10.46 74.69
CA ALA A 855 -31.99 10.07 75.93
C ALA A 855 -32.94 9.37 76.92
N GLU A 856 -34.18 9.85 77.08
CA GLU A 856 -35.20 9.20 77.91
C GLU A 856 -35.55 7.80 77.39
N ARG A 857 -35.78 7.67 76.08
CA ARG A 857 -36.03 6.37 75.43
C ARG A 857 -34.86 5.40 75.60
N PHE A 858 -33.63 5.89 75.53
CA PHE A 858 -32.45 5.10 75.85
C PHE A 858 -32.50 4.58 77.30
N PHE A 859 -32.62 5.46 78.29
CA PHE A 859 -32.57 5.07 79.69
C PHE A 859 -33.74 4.19 80.14
N ALA A 860 -34.91 4.30 79.49
CA ALA A 860 -36.06 3.44 79.75
C ALA A 860 -35.81 1.96 79.40
N GLY A 861 -35.03 1.67 78.35
CA GLY A 861 -34.89 0.32 77.78
C GLY A 861 -33.48 -0.28 77.77
N TYR A 862 -32.42 0.51 78.02
CA TYR A 862 -31.05 0.10 77.69
C TYR A 862 -30.59 -1.15 78.44
N ARG A 863 -31.02 -1.40 79.68
CA ARG A 863 -30.52 -2.56 80.48
C ARG A 863 -30.94 -3.91 79.92
N GLU A 864 -32.13 -4.00 79.34
CA GLU A 864 -32.62 -5.23 78.71
C GLU A 864 -32.05 -5.40 77.30
N ALA A 865 -32.02 -4.31 76.53
CA ALA A 865 -31.38 -4.28 75.22
C ALA A 865 -29.88 -4.64 75.32
N ALA A 866 -29.16 -4.10 76.31
CA ALA A 866 -27.74 -4.35 76.53
C ALA A 866 -27.44 -5.82 76.81
N ARG A 867 -28.25 -6.49 77.65
CA ARG A 867 -28.10 -7.93 77.91
C ARG A 867 -28.27 -8.75 76.63
N THR A 868 -29.27 -8.40 75.82
CA THR A 868 -29.56 -9.09 74.55
C THR A 868 -28.42 -8.90 73.54
N TRP A 869 -27.93 -7.66 73.40
CA TRP A 869 -26.85 -7.31 72.47
C TRP A 869 -25.50 -7.92 72.90
N LEU A 870 -25.15 -7.85 74.18
CA LEU A 870 -23.92 -8.48 74.73
C LEU A 870 -23.92 -10.00 74.59
N ALA A 871 -25.09 -10.65 74.69
CA ALA A 871 -25.22 -12.08 74.45
C ALA A 871 -25.05 -12.42 72.96
N ALA A 872 -25.64 -11.61 72.07
CA ALA A 872 -25.57 -11.81 70.62
C ALA A 872 -24.15 -11.67 70.04
N LEU A 873 -23.27 -10.90 70.68
CA LEU A 873 -21.86 -10.73 70.30
C LEU A 873 -20.88 -11.56 71.14
N GLY A 874 -21.34 -12.40 72.07
CA GLY A 874 -20.46 -13.24 72.90
C GLY A 874 -19.60 -12.49 73.92
N LEU A 875 -19.98 -11.26 74.27
CA LEU A 875 -19.23 -10.39 75.20
C LEU A 875 -19.63 -10.54 76.67
N SER A 876 -20.76 -11.19 76.95
CA SER A 876 -21.33 -11.32 78.30
C SER A 876 -20.36 -11.94 79.32
N GLY A 877 -20.13 -11.26 80.44
CA GLY A 877 -19.30 -11.76 81.55
C GLY A 877 -19.90 -12.90 82.39
N GLU A 878 -21.10 -13.38 82.05
CA GLU A 878 -21.73 -14.52 82.70
C GLU A 878 -21.40 -15.82 81.98
N HIS A 879 -20.54 -16.65 82.58
CA HIS A 879 -20.28 -18.03 82.15
C HIS A 879 -21.61 -18.81 82.02
N PRO A 880 -21.92 -19.41 80.86
CA PRO A 880 -23.00 -20.36 80.75
C PRO A 880 -22.53 -21.71 81.31
N GLY A 881 -22.57 -21.90 82.63
CA GLY A 881 -22.22 -23.20 83.20
C GLY A 881 -21.89 -23.25 84.68
N ARG A 882 -22.88 -23.10 85.55
CA ARG A 882 -22.92 -23.83 86.82
C ARG A 882 -24.38 -24.14 87.19
N ARG A 883 -24.90 -25.25 86.63
CA ARG A 883 -26.00 -25.97 87.28
C ARG A 883 -25.47 -26.46 88.63
N ARG A 884 -25.97 -25.91 89.73
CA ARG A 884 -25.90 -26.58 91.05
C ARG A 884 -26.94 -27.70 91.02
N ASN A 885 -26.47 -28.93 90.92
CA ASN A 885 -27.23 -30.10 91.37
C ASN A 885 -27.33 -30.02 92.91
N ARG A 886 -28.57 -29.88 93.38
CA ARG A 886 -29.10 -30.52 94.60
C ARG A 886 -29.91 -31.71 94.07
N ASP A 887 -29.82 -32.95 94.55
CA ASP A 887 -29.28 -33.49 95.79
C ASP A 887 -28.81 -34.94 95.53
N ASP A 888 -27.90 -35.43 96.38
CA ASP A 888 -27.57 -36.86 96.46
C ASP A 888 -28.79 -37.69 96.88
N TYR A 889 -29.03 -38.78 96.15
CA TYR A 889 -29.26 -40.08 96.76
C TYR A 889 -28.54 -41.15 95.92
N GLN A 890 -27.58 -41.80 96.58
CA GLN A 890 -26.77 -42.98 96.25
C GLN A 890 -25.46 -42.78 95.47
#